data_AF-A0A5C8JJD2-F1
#
_entry.id   AF-A0A5C8JJD2-F1
#
_cell.length_a   1.000
_cell.length_b   1.000
_cell.length_c   1.000
_cell.angle_alpha   90.00
_cell.angle_beta   90.00
_cell.angle_gamma   90.00
#
_symmetry.space_group_name_H-M   'P 1'
#
loop_
_entity.id
_entity.type
_entity.pdbx_description
1 polymer ?
#
loop_
_entity_poly.entity_id
_entity_poly.type
_entity_poly.pdbx_seq_one_letter_code
_entity_poly.pdbx_strand_id
1 'polypeptide(L)'
;MKNYKFWESWDTDIRYPYLFLMGLATVALLLGAFHYVTGDSYAFAWDKLPSLDVVQVPVQEITRLLEPLTLYADSYLVSEQYDVAPPAVNTVAAMLFLGGLAICIAFYTAAISTMKQLPYFAGMLLLMLLLASFTLDDLDIFGQSFGQTTLLVCIALLAVTSYIFHSFYPDTRFSIRILTLLLVITFIGALIFSEANTSPVLIALHLVNYSSLATLVATLLFMIWVSYENVNALLWVNTQASKPERRFSIWQFVLVSLLYLLNLLLLYLRHVGYIKADLFYVNAYFLFLLSTVAGFWGMRQREAFYGKLFRFKPTGAILYLVFATISFLSIGYAFATSNDSLKVLYHDLIVYTHLAFGVMFFIYVMLNFGKLLEDRLQVYKVVYEPRRLPLYTLYTMGSIILAILVMRTQYRTYFYAYAGYYNYLGDLYLASENPVLAESFYKQSDLYDLNNVKANYSLAGIYRASLQPNKEILRLKDAISKRPNPKLYVRLANLYEGKKFFFEKQYVLLQGAEAFPNSGELYNNLAMLYANTSVTDSVEYYFRLAQEYSSDNDFIRSNRLAFYTNQAMPDKLKEVLEESRSGKYKPLQSNLATVRLLLGQPADGKMAPAPDSLGQVEDFTLFYNNAISSLATADTSSIRHIDKYLANPANQLFQEDLLFLKGMVHHAAGRPVEARRILENLAGTSDTRSGYYYHVLGIWLMEERNYRTAAGYFKLAKDHGASAQAFLAHGYALTLAYQSPDALEALDEVAFTEQEEPVEVARALRTLLEQPVDSVIANASDNDKVQYLLAYLPSFTVEEVDALVKSVQEKELRRVALVTRIDYFLLNRRWRLAHDAIKEAGSVLRPEDELRSKLNMQQMKLWLYTKNHDALLNRMNNLYLNPRDKRQKLYFSAKIADVRGRQQEAEQKYKQAVTMLLYDEEVVEAAADFFARTYPTELEAYNILLDGVTYNPNSARLYKAYALESLKQGLSSYANQALITLQRLLPAAEYSIFREEFEKKQAAQDAAAESWPT
;
A
#
# COMPACT_ATOMS: atom_id res chain seq x y z
N MET A 1 37.24 40.39 17.71
CA MET A 1 36.75 39.21 16.94
C MET A 1 37.85 38.28 16.40
N LYS A 2 39.16 38.48 16.65
CA LYS A 2 40.26 37.70 16.02
C LYS A 2 40.62 36.31 16.63
N ASN A 3 39.99 35.83 17.71
CA ASN A 3 40.48 34.65 18.46
C ASN A 3 39.58 33.40 18.45
N TYR A 4 38.43 33.39 17.75
CA TYR A 4 37.51 32.25 17.79
C TYR A 4 37.96 31.05 16.94
N LYS A 5 38.59 31.30 15.77
CA LYS A 5 39.11 30.28 14.86
C LYS A 5 40.62 30.09 14.99
N PHE A 6 41.09 29.71 16.18
CA PHE A 6 42.52 29.59 16.45
C PHE A 6 43.24 28.57 15.54
N TRP A 7 42.51 27.60 14.99
CA TRP A 7 43.01 26.60 14.05
C TRP A 7 43.30 27.13 12.65
N GLU A 8 42.88 28.36 12.30
CA GLU A 8 43.24 28.97 11.00
C GLU A 8 44.76 29.18 10.87
N SER A 9 45.44 29.38 12.00
CA SER A 9 46.90 29.55 12.10
C SER A 9 47.69 28.24 12.13
N TRP A 10 47.02 27.08 12.04
CA TRP A 10 47.68 25.78 12.11
C TRP A 10 48.17 25.32 10.74
N ASP A 11 49.29 24.59 10.76
CA ASP A 11 49.83 23.89 9.59
C ASP A 11 48.79 22.96 8.96
N THR A 12 48.83 22.85 7.64
CA THR A 12 47.83 22.08 6.88
C THR A 12 47.78 20.61 7.28
N ASP A 13 48.90 20.05 7.72
CA ASP A 13 49.02 18.65 8.15
C ASP A 13 48.30 18.32 9.47
N ILE A 14 47.90 19.35 10.23
CA ILE A 14 47.12 19.22 11.47
C ILE A 14 45.72 19.83 11.28
N ARG A 15 45.64 20.95 10.57
CA ARG A 15 44.39 21.70 10.34
C ARG A 15 43.34 20.85 9.61
N TYR A 16 43.69 20.19 8.51
CA TYR A 16 42.70 19.43 7.73
C TYR A 16 42.20 18.18 8.46
N PRO A 17 43.06 17.34 9.08
CA PRO A 17 42.56 16.22 9.90
C PRO A 17 41.68 16.68 11.05
N TYR A 18 42.05 17.78 11.71
CA TYR A 18 41.25 18.37 12.77
C TYR A 18 39.86 18.81 12.26
N LEU A 19 39.79 19.53 11.14
CA LEU A 19 38.52 19.97 10.54
C LEU A 19 37.67 18.79 10.05
N PHE A 20 38.29 17.76 9.51
CA PHE A 20 37.60 16.52 9.12
C PHE A 20 36.92 15.87 10.33
N LEU A 21 37.66 15.70 11.43
CA LEU A 21 37.11 15.11 12.65
C LEU A 21 36.03 15.99 13.29
N MET A 22 36.16 17.32 13.21
CA MET A 22 35.12 18.26 13.64
C MET A 22 33.85 18.11 12.78
N GLY A 23 34.01 17.95 11.47
CA GLY A 23 32.91 17.64 10.55
C GLY A 23 32.23 16.32 10.92
N LEU A 24 33.00 15.26 11.18
CA LEU A 24 32.49 13.96 11.60
C LEU A 24 31.72 14.04 12.93
N ALA A 25 32.26 14.75 13.93
CA ALA A 25 31.57 14.99 15.21
C ALA A 25 30.24 15.72 15.02
N THR A 26 30.20 16.69 14.10
CA THR A 26 28.98 17.44 13.76
C THR A 26 27.95 16.54 13.08
N VAL A 27 28.38 15.68 12.15
CA VAL A 27 27.50 14.69 11.50
C VAL A 27 26.95 13.70 12.52
N ALA A 28 27.80 13.16 13.42
CA ALA A 28 27.36 12.27 14.48
C ALA A 28 26.32 12.93 15.40
N LEU A 29 26.52 14.21 15.76
CA LEU A 29 25.55 14.99 16.53
C LEU A 29 24.23 15.18 15.78
N LEU A 30 24.27 15.54 14.49
CA LEU A 30 23.08 15.75 13.67
C LEU A 30 22.30 14.44 13.47
N LEU A 31 22.98 13.32 13.24
CA LEU A 31 22.36 11.99 13.20
C LEU A 31 21.73 11.62 14.54
N GLY A 32 22.43 11.89 15.65
CA GLY A 32 21.88 11.70 17.00
C GLY A 32 20.63 12.56 17.25
N ALA A 33 20.63 13.82 16.81
CA ALA A 33 19.47 14.71 16.91
C ALA A 33 18.31 14.28 15.99
N PHE A 34 18.61 13.76 14.80
CA PHE A 34 17.61 13.17 13.91
C PHE A 34 16.94 11.96 14.57
N HIS A 35 17.71 11.04 15.16
CA HIS A 35 17.19 9.88 15.87
C HIS A 35 16.57 10.21 17.23
N TYR A 36 16.93 11.33 17.86
CA TYR A 36 16.23 11.83 19.05
C TYR A 36 14.73 12.06 18.77
N VAL A 37 14.39 12.50 17.55
CA VAL A 37 13.00 12.73 17.12
C VAL A 37 12.39 11.49 16.46
N THR A 38 13.16 10.77 15.64
CA THR A 38 12.62 9.70 14.77
C THR A 38 12.83 8.29 15.29
N GLY A 39 13.68 8.08 16.30
CA GLY A 39 14.14 6.74 16.72
C GLY A 39 12.99 5.81 17.08
N ASP A 40 12.02 6.28 17.87
CA ASP A 40 10.84 5.49 18.28
C ASP A 40 9.89 5.19 17.11
N SER A 41 9.95 5.98 16.04
CA SER A 41 9.23 5.71 14.80
C SER A 41 9.89 4.62 13.96
N TYR A 42 11.22 4.49 14.01
CA TYR A 42 11.95 3.44 13.28
C TYR A 42 11.99 2.10 14.02
N ALA A 43 12.13 2.10 15.35
CA ALA A 43 12.30 0.86 16.11
C ALA A 43 11.02 0.00 16.20
N PHE A 44 9.86 0.65 16.19
CA PHE A 44 8.55 0.01 16.18
C PHE A 44 7.57 0.88 15.39
N ALA A 45 7.63 0.76 14.05
CA ALA A 45 6.90 1.63 13.12
C ALA A 45 5.39 1.43 13.21
N TRP A 46 4.63 2.49 12.87
CA TRP A 46 3.20 2.33 12.61
C TRP A 46 3.01 1.42 11.41
N ASP A 47 2.04 0.53 11.51
CA ASP A 47 1.57 -0.36 10.46
C ASP A 47 0.07 -0.14 10.25
N LYS A 48 -0.48 -0.65 9.15
CA LYS A 48 -1.90 -0.51 8.83
C LYS A 48 -2.48 -1.89 8.54
N LEU A 49 -3.61 -2.20 9.18
CA LEU A 49 -4.36 -3.41 8.92
C LEU A 49 -5.57 -3.06 8.06
N PRO A 50 -5.54 -3.38 6.75
CA PRO A 50 -6.67 -3.17 5.88
C PRO A 50 -7.77 -4.21 6.14
N SER A 51 -9.02 -3.76 6.06
CA SER A 51 -10.24 -4.55 6.06
C SER A 51 -11.00 -4.25 4.77
N LEU A 52 -11.50 -5.31 4.14
CA LEU A 52 -12.23 -5.23 2.89
C LEU A 52 -13.72 -5.49 3.12
N ASP A 53 -14.55 -4.54 2.70
CA ASP A 53 -15.98 -4.73 2.61
C ASP A 53 -16.37 -4.81 1.13
N VAL A 54 -17.16 -5.83 0.77
CA VAL A 54 -17.67 -6.00 -0.59
C VAL A 54 -19.01 -5.26 -0.71
N VAL A 55 -19.11 -4.39 -1.70
CA VAL A 55 -20.34 -3.66 -2.04
C VAL A 55 -20.72 -3.96 -3.49
N GLN A 56 -22.01 -4.22 -3.70
CA GLN A 56 -22.57 -4.43 -5.03
C GLN A 56 -22.73 -3.09 -5.74
N VAL A 57 -22.08 -2.92 -6.89
CA VAL A 57 -22.17 -1.70 -7.71
C VAL A 57 -22.85 -2.03 -9.06
N PRO A 58 -23.74 -1.17 -9.55
CA PRO A 58 -24.35 -1.36 -10.86
C PRO A 58 -23.28 -1.14 -11.95
N VAL A 59 -23.05 -2.14 -12.78
CA VAL A 59 -22.04 -2.08 -13.87
C VAL A 59 -22.66 -2.04 -15.25
N GLN A 60 -23.88 -2.54 -15.39
CA GLN A 60 -24.63 -2.54 -16.64
C GLN A 60 -26.13 -2.58 -16.34
N GLU A 61 -26.93 -1.89 -17.15
CA GLU A 61 -28.39 -1.97 -17.12
C GLU A 61 -28.91 -2.16 -18.54
N ILE A 62 -29.81 -3.13 -18.73
CA ILE A 62 -30.52 -3.33 -20.00
C ILE A 62 -32.02 -3.35 -19.76
N THR A 63 -32.81 -2.74 -20.65
CA THR A 63 -34.28 -2.81 -20.55
C THR A 63 -34.82 -3.89 -21.49
N ARG A 64 -35.56 -4.87 -20.97
CA ARG A 64 -36.21 -5.93 -21.77
C ARG A 64 -37.62 -6.17 -21.25
N LEU A 65 -38.57 -6.32 -22.18
CA LEU A 65 -39.99 -6.40 -21.86
C LEU A 65 -40.50 -5.21 -21.01
N LEU A 66 -39.94 -4.02 -21.25
CA LEU A 66 -40.19 -2.78 -20.49
C LEU A 66 -39.68 -2.78 -19.03
N GLU A 67 -38.96 -3.82 -18.61
CA GLU A 67 -38.39 -3.94 -17.26
C GLU A 67 -36.87 -3.76 -17.29
N PRO A 68 -36.27 -3.03 -16.33
CA PRO A 68 -34.83 -2.89 -16.21
C PRO A 68 -34.21 -4.15 -15.59
N LEU A 69 -33.18 -4.68 -16.25
CA LEU A 69 -32.32 -5.74 -15.75
C LEU A 69 -30.95 -5.13 -15.44
N THR A 70 -30.71 -4.85 -14.17
CA THR A 70 -29.43 -4.34 -13.68
C THR A 70 -28.50 -5.49 -13.33
N LEU A 71 -27.30 -5.46 -13.90
CA LEU A 71 -26.19 -6.31 -13.52
C LEU A 71 -25.36 -5.58 -12.47
N TYR A 72 -25.20 -6.23 -11.32
CA TYR A 72 -24.32 -5.79 -10.25
C TYR A 72 -23.01 -6.57 -10.30
N ALA A 73 -21.91 -5.90 -9.95
CA ALA A 73 -20.63 -6.54 -9.70
C ALA A 73 -20.12 -6.17 -8.31
N ASP A 74 -19.30 -7.04 -7.74
CA ASP A 74 -18.54 -6.73 -6.54
C ASP A 74 -17.61 -5.55 -6.81
N SER A 75 -17.56 -4.61 -5.86
CA SER A 75 -16.53 -3.59 -5.74
C SER A 75 -16.13 -3.49 -4.28
N TYR A 76 -14.90 -3.07 -4.01
CA TYR A 76 -14.33 -3.15 -2.66
C TYR A 76 -14.29 -1.77 -2.01
N LEU A 77 -14.67 -1.71 -0.73
CA LEU A 77 -14.34 -0.61 0.15
C LEU A 77 -13.20 -1.04 1.07
N VAL A 78 -12.22 -0.18 1.22
CA VAL A 78 -11.06 -0.39 2.08
C VAL A 78 -11.21 0.49 3.32
N SER A 79 -11.24 -0.13 4.48
CA SER A 79 -11.08 0.55 5.76
C SER A 79 -9.81 0.06 6.45
N GLU A 80 -9.15 0.93 7.22
CA GLU A 80 -7.86 0.62 7.82
C GLU A 80 -7.82 1.02 9.30
N GLN A 81 -7.31 0.12 10.14
CA GLN A 81 -6.94 0.45 11.51
C GLN A 81 -5.42 0.51 11.64
N TYR A 82 -4.92 1.36 12.52
CA TYR A 82 -3.49 1.37 12.87
C TYR A 82 -3.13 0.09 13.64
N ASP A 83 -1.97 -0.47 13.34
CA ASP A 83 -1.27 -1.45 14.15
C ASP A 83 0.19 -1.03 14.30
N VAL A 84 1.02 -1.86 14.94
CA VAL A 84 2.44 -1.58 15.09
C VAL A 84 3.23 -2.74 14.52
N ALA A 85 4.22 -2.40 13.67
CA ALA A 85 5.10 -3.35 13.04
C ALA A 85 5.95 -4.09 14.09
N PRO A 86 6.37 -5.35 13.82
CA PRO A 86 7.33 -6.06 14.67
C PRO A 86 8.60 -5.23 14.96
N PRO A 87 9.30 -5.50 16.08
CA PRO A 87 10.52 -4.78 16.47
C PRO A 87 11.57 -4.85 15.36
N ALA A 88 12.03 -3.68 14.91
CA ALA A 88 13.04 -3.58 13.86
C ALA A 88 14.45 -3.39 14.45
N VAL A 89 15.42 -4.11 13.90
CA VAL A 89 16.85 -3.94 14.23
C VAL A 89 17.45 -2.90 13.28
N ASN A 90 17.98 -1.80 13.83
CA ASN A 90 18.53 -0.71 13.03
C ASN A 90 19.98 -0.98 12.60
N THR A 91 20.13 -1.77 11.54
CA THR A 91 21.41 -2.20 10.97
C THR A 91 22.22 -1.05 10.36
N VAL A 92 21.54 -0.08 9.75
CA VAL A 92 22.18 1.10 9.14
C VAL A 92 22.86 1.96 10.21
N ALA A 93 22.19 2.18 11.35
CA ALA A 93 22.79 2.92 12.46
C ALA A 93 24.03 2.20 13.01
N ALA A 94 24.04 0.87 13.07
CA ALA A 94 25.21 0.09 13.49
C ALA A 94 26.39 0.25 12.50
N MET A 95 26.14 0.19 11.19
CA MET A 95 27.18 0.42 10.17
C MET A 95 27.79 1.83 10.26
N LEU A 96 26.94 2.86 10.40
CA LEU A 96 27.39 4.25 10.55
C LEU A 96 28.19 4.45 11.86
N PHE A 97 27.74 3.84 12.95
CA PHE A 97 28.44 3.84 14.22
C PHE A 97 29.83 3.19 14.09
N LEU A 98 29.91 2.00 13.49
CA LEU A 98 31.15 1.28 13.31
C LEU A 98 32.14 2.08 12.45
N GLY A 99 31.68 2.65 11.33
CA GLY A 99 32.52 3.49 10.46
C GLY A 99 33.07 4.72 11.20
N GLY A 100 32.23 5.40 11.98
CA GLY A 100 32.65 6.51 12.82
C GLY A 100 33.65 6.08 13.91
N LEU A 101 33.41 4.93 14.56
CA LEU A 101 34.29 4.39 15.59
C LEU A 101 35.65 3.97 15.01
N ALA A 102 35.68 3.36 13.82
CA ALA A 102 36.92 2.99 13.13
C ALA A 102 37.79 4.22 12.84
N ILE A 103 37.19 5.32 12.36
CA ILE A 103 37.89 6.60 12.18
C ILE A 103 38.40 7.13 13.53
N CYS A 104 37.57 7.10 14.58
CA CYS A 104 37.96 7.52 15.92
C CYS A 104 39.15 6.71 16.46
N ILE A 105 39.21 5.39 16.22
CA ILE A 105 40.35 4.54 16.63
C ILE A 105 41.62 4.96 15.88
N ALA A 106 41.54 5.27 14.58
CA ALA A 106 42.67 5.74 13.79
C ALA A 106 43.24 7.04 14.35
N PHE A 107 42.37 8.02 14.57
CA PHE A 107 42.72 9.35 15.08
C PHE A 107 43.22 9.30 16.53
N TYR A 108 42.60 8.45 17.36
CA TYR A 108 43.04 8.20 18.73
C TYR A 108 44.47 7.64 18.75
N THR A 109 44.71 6.59 17.97
CA THR A 109 46.01 5.91 17.89
C THR A 109 47.09 6.86 17.34
N ALA A 110 46.74 7.68 16.35
CA ALA A 110 47.63 8.71 15.81
C ALA A 110 47.96 9.77 16.86
N ALA A 111 46.97 10.23 17.62
CA ALA A 111 47.16 11.22 18.67
C ALA A 111 48.05 10.69 19.80
N ILE A 112 47.79 9.49 20.34
CA ILE A 112 48.60 8.94 21.43
C ILE A 112 50.05 8.69 21.00
N SER A 113 50.31 8.34 19.73
CA SER A 113 51.68 8.15 19.21
C SER A 113 52.58 9.39 19.29
N THR A 114 51.99 10.57 19.53
CA THR A 114 52.70 11.86 19.70
C THR A 114 52.97 12.22 21.17
N MET A 115 52.46 11.42 22.11
CA MET A 115 52.61 11.66 23.55
C MET A 115 54.00 11.29 24.06
N LYS A 116 54.31 11.73 25.28
CA LYS A 116 55.46 11.21 26.04
C LYS A 116 55.23 9.75 26.46
N GLN A 117 56.31 9.09 26.87
CA GLN A 117 56.34 7.64 27.14
C GLN A 117 55.22 7.13 28.08
N LEU A 118 55.06 7.69 29.28
CA LEU A 118 54.01 7.26 30.22
C LEU A 118 52.59 7.45 29.68
N PRO A 119 52.17 8.65 29.21
CA PRO A 119 50.84 8.82 28.64
C PRO A 119 50.60 8.02 27.36
N TYR A 120 51.63 7.73 26.56
CA TYR A 120 51.53 6.81 25.42
C TYR A 120 51.10 5.41 25.85
N PHE A 121 51.78 4.81 26.84
CA PHE A 121 51.43 3.46 27.31
C PHE A 121 50.05 3.41 27.97
N ALA A 122 49.68 4.45 28.73
CA ALA A 122 48.32 4.57 29.26
C ALA A 122 47.28 4.65 28.13
N GLY A 123 47.55 5.43 27.08
CA GLY A 123 46.69 5.53 25.90
C GLY A 123 46.55 4.20 25.16
N MET A 124 47.65 3.45 25.02
CA MET A 124 47.66 2.12 24.41
C MET A 124 46.90 1.08 25.24
N LEU A 125 46.99 1.13 26.57
CA LEU A 125 46.20 0.26 27.46
C LEU A 125 44.71 0.47 27.26
N LEU A 126 44.25 1.73 27.19
CA LEU A 126 42.84 2.04 26.91
C LEU A 126 42.40 1.54 25.52
N LEU A 127 43.27 1.63 24.51
CA LEU A 127 43.00 1.07 23.19
C LEU A 127 42.87 -0.46 23.24
N MET A 128 43.77 -1.15 23.96
CA MET A 128 43.69 -2.61 24.12
C MET A 128 42.41 -3.05 24.83
N LEU A 129 41.99 -2.34 25.87
CA LEU A 129 40.72 -2.60 26.58
C LEU A 129 39.51 -2.40 25.68
N LEU A 130 39.50 -1.34 24.86
CA LEU A 130 38.47 -1.13 23.86
C LEU A 130 38.46 -2.27 22.82
N LEU A 131 39.63 -2.67 22.31
CA LEU A 131 39.74 -3.75 21.33
C LEU A 131 39.25 -5.10 21.88
N ALA A 132 39.56 -5.39 23.14
CA ALA A 132 39.10 -6.60 23.82
C ALA A 132 37.56 -6.66 23.94
N SER A 133 36.90 -5.50 24.05
CA SER A 133 35.43 -5.44 24.18
C SER A 133 34.66 -5.84 22.92
N PHE A 134 35.30 -5.90 21.75
CA PHE A 134 34.63 -6.30 20.51
C PHE A 134 34.35 -7.81 20.38
N THR A 135 34.92 -8.62 21.30
CA THR A 135 34.84 -10.10 21.27
C THR A 135 35.07 -10.66 19.86
N LEU A 136 36.19 -10.24 19.24
CA LEU A 136 36.53 -10.56 17.86
C LEU A 136 36.66 -12.06 17.56
N ASP A 137 36.88 -12.85 18.60
CA ASP A 137 37.09 -14.29 18.48
C ASP A 137 35.77 -15.04 18.19
N ASP A 138 34.62 -14.45 18.56
CA ASP A 138 33.29 -15.01 18.25
C ASP A 138 32.94 -14.93 16.75
N LEU A 139 33.69 -14.13 15.97
CA LEU A 139 33.52 -14.02 14.51
C LEU A 139 34.22 -15.16 13.72
N ASP A 140 34.94 -16.03 14.42
CA ASP A 140 35.55 -17.26 13.90
C ASP A 140 36.49 -17.08 12.69
N ILE A 141 37.19 -15.94 12.62
CA ILE A 141 38.04 -15.52 11.49
C ILE A 141 39.18 -16.49 11.19
N PHE A 142 39.82 -17.06 12.22
CA PHE A 142 40.93 -18.02 12.06
C PHE A 142 40.54 -19.46 12.44
N GLY A 143 39.26 -19.72 12.71
CA GLY A 143 38.76 -21.02 13.20
C GLY A 143 38.81 -21.17 14.73
N GLN A 144 37.85 -21.93 15.27
CA GLN A 144 37.59 -22.06 16.71
C GLN A 144 38.78 -22.57 17.55
N SER A 145 39.74 -23.23 16.92
CA SER A 145 40.94 -23.76 17.59
C SER A 145 41.98 -22.68 17.94
N PHE A 146 41.83 -21.47 17.39
CA PHE A 146 42.83 -20.41 17.48
C PHE A 146 42.51 -19.31 18.51
N GLY A 147 41.51 -19.47 19.38
CA GLY A 147 41.29 -18.63 20.56
C GLY A 147 41.37 -17.12 20.31
N GLN A 148 42.14 -16.38 21.13
CA GLN A 148 42.28 -14.91 21.10
C GLN A 148 43.18 -14.35 19.98
N THR A 149 43.45 -15.12 18.92
CA THR A 149 44.42 -14.74 17.88
C THR A 149 44.00 -13.51 17.10
N THR A 150 42.73 -13.37 16.73
CA THR A 150 42.24 -12.19 15.99
C THR A 150 42.45 -10.91 16.77
N LEU A 151 42.09 -10.92 18.06
CA LEU A 151 42.31 -9.79 18.96
C LEU A 151 43.80 -9.44 19.07
N LEU A 152 44.66 -10.44 19.28
CA LEU A 152 46.10 -10.24 19.40
C LEU A 152 46.73 -9.67 18.12
N VAL A 153 46.28 -10.11 16.94
CA VAL A 153 46.72 -9.57 15.64
C VAL A 153 46.31 -8.10 15.51
N CYS A 154 45.07 -7.75 15.85
CA CYS A 154 44.58 -6.36 15.81
C CYS A 154 45.38 -5.45 16.75
N ILE A 155 45.62 -5.91 17.99
CA ILE A 155 46.44 -5.20 18.97
C ILE A 155 47.86 -5.04 18.45
N ALA A 156 48.49 -6.11 17.96
CA ALA A 156 49.86 -6.10 17.47
C ALA A 156 50.02 -5.12 16.29
N LEU A 157 49.13 -5.15 15.29
CA LEU A 157 49.19 -4.25 14.14
C LEU A 157 49.09 -2.78 14.55
N LEU A 158 48.12 -2.42 15.40
CA LEU A 158 47.94 -1.04 15.86
C LEU A 158 49.06 -0.60 16.81
N ALA A 159 49.46 -1.45 17.77
CA ALA A 159 50.50 -1.15 18.75
C ALA A 159 51.88 -1.02 18.10
N VAL A 160 52.27 -1.94 17.22
CA VAL A 160 53.56 -1.89 16.52
C VAL A 160 53.63 -0.65 15.62
N THR A 161 52.59 -0.40 14.81
CA THR A 161 52.55 0.78 13.93
C THR A 161 52.61 2.09 14.72
N SER A 162 51.83 2.20 15.80
CA SER A 162 51.85 3.37 16.68
C SER A 162 53.19 3.56 17.38
N TYR A 163 53.81 2.46 17.84
CA TYR A 163 55.10 2.48 18.54
C TYR A 163 56.25 2.86 17.60
N ILE A 164 56.20 2.45 16.32
CA ILE A 164 57.16 2.88 15.29
C ILE A 164 57.18 4.41 15.19
N PHE A 165 56.01 5.04 15.13
CA PHE A 165 55.90 6.50 15.10
C PHE A 165 56.25 7.18 16.43
N HIS A 166 56.05 6.50 17.57
CA HIS A 166 56.38 7.02 18.89
C HIS A 166 57.89 7.02 19.15
N SER A 167 58.58 5.91 18.87
CA SER A 167 59.96 5.67 19.31
C SER A 167 61.00 5.90 18.21
N PHE A 168 60.68 5.59 16.96
CA PHE A 168 61.65 5.62 15.85
C PHE A 168 61.47 6.84 14.92
N TYR A 169 60.22 7.28 14.71
CA TYR A 169 59.92 8.42 13.81
C TYR A 169 59.07 9.53 14.47
N PRO A 170 59.53 10.14 15.58
CA PRO A 170 58.77 11.14 16.32
C PRO A 170 58.41 12.39 15.51
N ASP A 171 59.24 12.79 14.55
CA ASP A 171 59.03 14.02 13.75
C ASP A 171 58.13 13.85 12.51
N THR A 172 57.51 12.67 12.34
CA THR A 172 56.60 12.41 11.21
C THR A 172 55.37 13.33 11.26
N ARG A 173 55.04 13.93 10.10
CA ARG A 173 53.83 14.77 9.91
C ARG A 173 52.56 14.08 10.40
N PHE A 174 51.67 14.82 11.04
CA PHE A 174 50.51 14.24 11.70
C PHE A 174 49.53 13.58 10.70
N SER A 175 49.35 14.18 9.53
CA SER A 175 48.52 13.60 8.45
C SER A 175 49.03 12.24 7.97
N ILE A 176 50.35 12.01 7.94
CA ILE A 176 50.92 10.71 7.53
C ILE A 176 50.60 9.65 8.58
N ARG A 177 50.75 9.97 9.87
CA ARG A 177 50.38 9.08 10.98
C ARG A 177 48.92 8.62 10.87
N ILE A 178 48.00 9.56 10.61
CA ILE A 178 46.58 9.25 10.42
C ILE A 178 46.35 8.39 9.18
N LEU A 179 46.93 8.75 8.03
CA LEU A 179 46.76 7.98 6.80
C LEU A 179 47.25 6.54 6.96
N THR A 180 48.41 6.34 7.58
CA THR A 180 48.94 5.00 7.86
C THR A 180 48.01 4.21 8.79
N LEU A 181 47.50 4.83 9.85
CA LEU A 181 46.60 4.15 10.80
C LEU A 181 45.21 3.89 10.21
N LEU A 182 44.70 4.76 9.33
CA LEU A 182 43.50 4.50 8.55
C LEU A 182 43.72 3.30 7.63
N LEU A 183 44.85 3.22 6.93
CA LEU A 183 45.18 2.06 6.08
C LEU A 183 45.27 0.77 6.90
N VAL A 184 45.87 0.80 8.10
CA VAL A 184 45.91 -0.37 9.00
C VAL A 184 44.50 -0.78 9.43
N ILE A 185 43.63 0.16 9.78
CA ILE A 185 42.25 -0.13 10.18
C ILE A 185 41.42 -0.63 9.00
N THR A 186 41.61 -0.08 7.80
CA THR A 186 40.98 -0.58 6.58
C THR A 186 41.47 -2.00 6.26
N PHE A 187 42.75 -2.31 6.47
CA PHE A 187 43.27 -3.67 6.31
C PHE A 187 42.67 -4.64 7.33
N ILE A 188 42.62 -4.26 8.61
CA ILE A 188 41.96 -5.05 9.67
C ILE A 188 40.49 -5.27 9.32
N GLY A 189 39.78 -4.20 8.91
CA GLY A 189 38.39 -4.29 8.49
C GLY A 189 38.21 -5.21 7.28
N ALA A 190 39.05 -5.09 6.25
CA ALA A 190 39.01 -5.96 5.09
C ALA A 190 39.19 -7.44 5.48
N LEU A 191 40.14 -7.74 6.37
CA LEU A 191 40.37 -9.09 6.89
C LEU A 191 39.16 -9.63 7.68
N ILE A 192 38.58 -8.82 8.57
CA ILE A 192 37.39 -9.22 9.35
C ILE A 192 36.21 -9.48 8.42
N PHE A 193 35.94 -8.60 7.47
CA PHE A 193 34.79 -8.70 6.58
C PHE A 193 34.95 -9.71 5.44
N SER A 194 36.18 -10.10 5.08
CA SER A 194 36.43 -11.13 4.05
C SER A 194 36.39 -12.54 4.62
N GLU A 195 36.94 -12.74 5.82
CA GLU A 195 37.12 -14.09 6.39
C GLU A 195 35.99 -14.51 7.34
N ALA A 196 35.22 -13.58 7.90
CA ALA A 196 34.12 -13.95 8.80
C ALA A 196 33.00 -14.67 8.03
N ASN A 197 32.52 -15.79 8.57
CA ASN A 197 31.48 -16.63 7.95
C ASN A 197 30.05 -16.09 8.16
N THR A 198 29.88 -14.77 8.24
CA THR A 198 28.59 -14.11 8.54
C THR A 198 28.38 -12.90 7.64
N SER A 199 27.14 -12.40 7.57
CA SER A 199 26.84 -11.25 6.70
C SER A 199 27.55 -9.98 7.19
N PRO A 200 27.96 -9.06 6.29
CA PRO A 200 28.60 -7.80 6.67
C PRO A 200 27.80 -6.98 7.70
N VAL A 201 26.47 -7.02 7.60
CA VAL A 201 25.57 -6.34 8.52
C VAL A 201 25.64 -6.92 9.92
N LEU A 202 25.73 -8.26 10.02
CA LEU A 202 25.81 -8.94 11.31
C LEU A 202 27.15 -8.72 12.00
N ILE A 203 28.25 -8.72 11.24
CA ILE A 203 29.59 -8.34 11.73
C ILE A 203 29.55 -6.95 12.36
N ALA A 204 28.90 -5.99 11.68
CA ALA A 204 28.81 -4.64 12.21
C ALA A 204 27.98 -4.55 13.49
N LEU A 205 26.83 -5.22 13.54
CA LEU A 205 26.04 -5.33 14.77
C LEU A 205 26.84 -5.96 15.91
N HIS A 206 27.58 -7.05 15.64
CA HIS A 206 28.43 -7.73 16.61
C HIS A 206 29.43 -6.75 17.23
N LEU A 207 30.26 -6.11 16.39
CA LEU A 207 31.30 -5.21 16.85
C LEU A 207 30.73 -4.02 17.65
N VAL A 208 29.64 -3.41 17.18
CA VAL A 208 29.05 -2.25 17.85
C VAL A 208 28.38 -2.64 19.18
N ASN A 209 27.62 -3.74 19.19
CA ASN A 209 26.83 -4.12 20.35
C ASN A 209 27.73 -4.64 21.50
N TYR A 210 28.74 -5.45 21.20
CA TYR A 210 29.70 -5.92 22.22
C TYR A 210 30.59 -4.79 22.76
N SER A 211 31.02 -3.84 21.92
CA SER A 211 31.82 -2.69 22.36
C SER A 211 31.01 -1.58 23.07
N SER A 212 29.70 -1.73 23.21
CA SER A 212 28.83 -0.68 23.74
C SER A 212 29.15 -0.28 25.19
N LEU A 213 29.56 -1.21 26.07
CA LEU A 213 30.01 -0.88 27.42
C LEU A 213 31.33 -0.08 27.41
N ALA A 214 32.26 -0.43 26.53
CA ALA A 214 33.54 0.29 26.43
C ALA A 214 33.36 1.71 25.86
N THR A 215 32.49 1.87 24.86
CA THR A 215 32.16 3.19 24.30
C THR A 215 31.34 4.04 25.27
N LEU A 216 30.52 3.42 26.13
CA LEU A 216 29.86 4.09 27.26
C LEU A 216 30.89 4.59 28.29
N VAL A 217 31.91 3.80 28.64
CA VAL A 217 33.00 4.25 29.52
C VAL A 217 33.73 5.44 28.90
N ALA A 218 34.05 5.39 27.60
CA ALA A 218 34.65 6.53 26.89
C ALA A 218 33.75 7.77 26.95
N THR A 219 32.44 7.59 26.78
CA THR A 219 31.43 8.65 26.89
C THR A 219 31.38 9.24 28.30
N LEU A 220 31.42 8.42 29.35
CA LEU A 220 31.46 8.86 30.74
C LEU A 220 32.73 9.66 31.05
N LEU A 221 33.89 9.20 30.58
CA LEU A 221 35.16 9.92 30.71
C LEU A 221 35.07 11.31 30.05
N PHE A 222 34.44 11.39 28.88
CA PHE A 222 34.22 12.67 28.21
C PHE A 222 33.24 13.57 28.97
N MET A 223 32.15 13.02 29.50
CA MET A 223 31.21 13.76 30.35
C MET A 223 31.91 14.35 31.58
N ILE A 224 32.73 13.57 32.29
CA ILE A 224 33.55 14.06 33.40
C ILE A 224 34.48 15.18 32.93
N TRP A 225 35.09 15.03 31.75
CA TRP A 225 36.02 16.01 31.19
C TRP A 225 35.35 17.37 30.89
N VAL A 226 34.11 17.38 30.39
CA VAL A 226 33.39 18.62 30.03
C VAL A 226 32.42 19.12 31.09
N SER A 227 32.10 18.32 32.10
CA SER A 227 31.03 18.55 33.08
C SER A 227 31.02 19.94 33.76
N TYR A 228 32.18 20.50 34.08
CA TYR A 228 32.28 21.82 34.71
C TYR A 228 32.36 23.00 33.72
N GLU A 229 32.49 22.73 32.42
CA GLU A 229 32.76 23.75 31.40
C GLU A 229 31.59 24.72 31.22
N ASN A 230 30.36 24.32 31.56
CA ASN A 230 29.22 25.25 31.59
C ASN A 230 29.42 26.36 32.62
N VAL A 231 29.85 26.02 33.84
CA VAL A 231 30.15 27.03 34.89
C VAL A 231 31.37 27.86 34.49
N ASN A 232 32.36 27.25 33.84
CA ASN A 232 33.51 27.97 33.28
C ASN A 232 33.11 28.94 32.16
N ALA A 233 32.17 28.57 31.29
CA ALA A 233 31.63 29.44 30.25
C ALA A 233 30.89 30.63 30.87
N LEU A 234 30.11 30.40 31.93
CA LEU A 234 29.47 31.48 32.69
C LEU A 234 30.51 32.42 33.31
N LEU A 235 31.61 31.88 33.87
CA LEU A 235 32.73 32.68 34.40
C LEU A 235 33.39 33.52 33.30
N TRP A 236 33.57 32.94 32.11
CA TRP A 236 34.10 33.64 30.95
C TRP A 236 33.19 34.79 30.51
N VAL A 237 31.89 34.53 30.33
CA VAL A 237 30.89 35.57 30.01
C VAL A 237 30.91 36.69 31.05
N ASN A 238 31.05 36.33 32.33
CA ASN A 238 31.08 37.27 33.44
C ASN A 238 32.33 38.20 33.43
N THR A 239 33.49 37.69 32.99
CA THR A 239 34.80 38.36 33.18
C THR A 239 35.54 38.74 31.89
N GLN A 240 35.00 38.43 30.71
CA GLN A 240 35.70 38.63 29.42
C GLN A 240 35.97 40.09 29.04
N ALA A 241 35.14 41.05 29.48
CA ALA A 241 35.21 42.43 29.00
C ALA A 241 36.57 43.09 29.30
N SER A 242 37.11 43.88 28.36
CA SER A 242 38.43 44.52 28.53
C SER A 242 38.44 45.61 29.60
N LYS A 243 37.34 46.34 29.77
CA LYS A 243 37.19 47.38 30.79
C LYS A 243 36.51 46.82 32.06
N PRO A 244 37.01 47.10 33.28
CA PRO A 244 36.42 46.61 34.54
C PRO A 244 34.94 46.99 34.73
N GLU A 245 34.54 48.19 34.33
CA GLU A 245 33.16 48.71 34.44
C GLU A 245 32.14 47.88 33.66
N ARG A 246 32.56 47.25 32.55
CA ARG A 246 31.72 46.41 31.69
C ARG A 246 31.69 44.94 32.11
N ARG A 247 32.40 44.57 33.18
CA ARG A 247 32.35 43.23 33.77
C ARG A 247 31.24 43.17 34.80
N PHE A 248 30.58 42.02 34.86
CA PHE A 248 29.56 41.74 35.84
C PHE A 248 30.18 41.51 37.22
N SER A 249 29.43 41.78 38.29
CA SER A 249 29.92 41.59 39.66
C SER A 249 29.87 40.11 40.08
N ILE A 250 30.47 39.80 41.21
CA ILE A 250 30.43 38.46 41.80
C ILE A 250 28.99 37.95 42.00
N TRP A 251 28.04 38.83 42.34
CA TRP A 251 26.65 38.46 42.58
C TRP A 251 25.94 37.94 41.32
N GLN A 252 26.20 38.50 40.15
CA GLN A 252 25.64 37.98 38.90
C GLN A 252 26.22 36.61 38.56
N PHE A 253 27.54 36.42 38.74
CA PHE A 253 28.16 35.11 38.54
C PHE A 253 27.56 34.05 39.48
N VAL A 254 27.42 34.39 40.77
CA VAL A 254 26.81 33.52 41.78
C VAL A 254 25.36 33.20 41.39
N LEU A 255 24.54 34.21 41.06
CA LEU A 255 23.15 34.02 40.69
C LEU A 255 23.00 33.07 39.50
N VAL A 256 23.69 33.34 38.38
CA VAL A 256 23.54 32.54 37.15
C VAL A 256 24.11 31.13 37.34
N SER A 257 25.22 30.97 38.06
CA SER A 257 25.78 29.66 38.39
C SER A 257 24.86 28.85 39.29
N LEU A 258 24.27 29.48 40.32
CA LEU A 258 23.32 28.81 41.20
C LEU A 258 22.03 28.45 40.49
N LEU A 259 21.52 29.28 39.56
CA LEU A 259 20.35 28.92 38.73
C LEU A 259 20.64 27.70 37.84
N TYR A 260 21.82 27.64 37.22
CA TYR A 260 22.25 26.47 36.43
C TYR A 260 22.36 25.20 37.30
N LEU A 261 23.03 25.30 38.45
CA LEU A 261 23.19 24.18 39.38
C LEU A 261 21.85 23.76 40.00
N LEU A 262 20.95 24.72 40.25
CA LEU A 262 19.60 24.45 40.72
C LEU A 262 18.79 23.68 39.67
N ASN A 263 18.88 24.03 38.38
CA ASN A 263 18.25 23.25 37.31
C ASN A 263 18.74 21.78 37.33
N LEU A 264 20.05 21.55 37.46
CA LEU A 264 20.61 20.20 37.56
C LEU A 264 20.18 19.47 38.84
N LEU A 265 20.12 20.18 39.98
CA LEU A 265 19.65 19.64 41.24
C LEU A 265 18.17 19.24 41.15
N LEU A 266 17.33 20.07 40.53
CA LEU A 266 15.92 19.78 40.32
C LEU A 266 15.71 18.57 39.40
N LEU A 267 16.49 18.46 38.31
CA LEU A 267 16.51 17.26 37.47
C LEU A 267 16.89 16.01 38.27
N TYR A 268 17.95 16.09 39.09
CA TYR A 268 18.34 14.99 39.97
C TYR A 268 17.22 14.61 40.96
N LEU A 269 16.60 15.59 41.63
CA LEU A 269 15.50 15.35 42.58
C LEU A 269 14.26 14.76 41.90
N ARG A 270 13.99 15.12 40.64
CA ARG A 270 12.96 14.49 39.81
C ARG A 270 13.29 13.02 39.55
N HIS A 271 14.53 12.70 39.18
CA HIS A 271 14.92 11.30 38.90
C HIS A 271 14.85 10.40 40.13
N VAL A 272 15.15 10.95 41.31
CA VAL A 272 15.02 10.24 42.61
C VAL A 272 13.55 10.13 43.05
N GLY A 273 12.63 10.85 42.42
CA GLY A 273 11.19 10.79 42.70
C GLY A 273 10.73 11.69 43.85
N TYR A 274 11.59 12.60 44.34
CA TYR A 274 11.20 13.59 45.37
C TYR A 274 10.28 14.68 44.80
N ILE A 275 10.37 14.98 43.50
CA ILE A 275 9.54 15.97 42.82
C ILE A 275 8.74 15.28 41.71
N LYS A 276 7.41 15.41 41.77
CA LYS A 276 6.47 14.93 40.73
C LYS A 276 5.87 16.06 39.88
N ALA A 277 6.20 17.31 40.19
CA ALA A 277 5.67 18.47 39.49
C ALA A 277 6.30 18.64 38.11
N ASP A 278 5.47 18.99 37.13
CA ASP A 278 5.89 19.25 35.76
C ASP A 278 6.37 20.71 35.61
N LEU A 279 7.58 20.97 36.12
CA LEU A 279 8.24 22.26 35.96
C LEU A 279 8.94 22.32 34.59
N PHE A 280 9.23 23.53 34.12
CA PHE A 280 10.10 23.70 32.97
C PHE A 280 11.55 23.38 33.35
N TYR A 281 12.13 22.34 32.75
CA TYR A 281 13.53 21.94 32.96
C TYR A 281 14.33 22.05 31.65
N VAL A 282 15.56 22.52 31.73
CA VAL A 282 16.47 22.47 30.57
C VAL A 282 16.97 21.05 30.39
N ASN A 283 16.71 20.45 29.22
CA ASN A 283 17.07 19.06 28.92
C ASN A 283 18.57 18.79 29.10
N ALA A 284 18.94 17.69 29.78
CA ALA A 284 20.33 17.33 30.05
C ALA A 284 21.18 17.17 28.77
N TYR A 285 20.63 16.60 27.70
CA TYR A 285 21.34 16.45 26.42
C TYR A 285 21.75 17.81 25.83
N PHE A 286 20.90 18.83 25.99
CA PHE A 286 21.23 20.19 25.59
C PHE A 286 22.32 20.80 26.47
N LEU A 287 22.30 20.55 27.79
CA LEU A 287 23.37 20.99 28.70
C LEU A 287 24.73 20.35 28.38
N PHE A 288 24.72 19.08 27.96
CA PHE A 288 25.91 18.38 27.50
C PHE A 288 26.44 18.92 26.16
N LEU A 289 25.54 19.31 25.25
CA LEU A 289 25.94 20.00 24.02
C LEU A 289 26.62 21.34 24.34
N LEU A 290 26.04 22.13 25.25
CA LEU A 290 26.64 23.40 25.68
C LEU A 290 28.02 23.20 26.31
N SER A 291 28.19 22.19 27.16
CA SER A 291 29.49 21.92 27.80
C SER A 291 30.52 21.38 26.81
N THR A 292 30.09 20.57 25.84
CA THR A 292 30.96 20.09 24.75
C THR A 292 31.44 21.24 23.85
N VAL A 293 30.57 22.21 23.57
CA VAL A 293 30.93 23.41 22.81
C VAL A 293 31.86 24.31 23.63
N ALA A 294 31.51 24.61 24.89
CA ALA A 294 32.33 25.44 25.78
C ALA A 294 33.71 24.84 26.05
N GLY A 295 33.75 23.53 26.34
CA GLY A 295 34.96 22.79 26.68
C GLY A 295 35.99 22.75 25.55
N PHE A 296 35.56 22.97 24.31
CA PHE A 296 36.45 23.05 23.16
C PHE A 296 37.44 24.23 23.29
N TRP A 297 36.96 25.40 23.72
CA TRP A 297 37.84 26.54 24.02
C TRP A 297 38.53 26.40 25.40
N GLY A 298 37.84 25.82 26.39
CA GLY A 298 38.41 25.55 27.72
C GLY A 298 39.64 24.63 27.67
N MET A 299 39.65 23.63 26.78
CA MET A 299 40.75 22.68 26.61
C MET A 299 42.09 23.34 26.25
N ARG A 300 42.06 24.41 25.45
CA ARG A 300 43.27 25.18 25.11
C ARG A 300 43.85 25.89 26.33
N GLN A 301 42.99 26.48 27.17
CA GLN A 301 43.43 27.21 28.37
C GLN A 301 44.02 26.25 29.42
N ARG A 302 43.55 25.01 29.45
CA ARG A 302 44.01 23.94 30.36
C ARG A 302 45.41 23.41 30.05
N GLU A 303 45.99 23.75 28.88
CA GLU A 303 47.36 23.31 28.51
C GLU A 303 48.40 23.74 29.54
N ALA A 304 48.19 24.86 30.26
CA ALA A 304 49.03 25.28 31.37
C ALA A 304 49.20 24.20 32.46
N PHE A 305 48.20 23.33 32.63
CA PHE A 305 48.19 22.26 33.63
C PHE A 305 48.67 20.92 33.07
N TYR A 306 48.08 20.43 31.96
CA TYR A 306 48.41 19.10 31.40
C TYR A 306 49.56 19.11 30.39
N GLY A 307 50.06 20.27 29.97
CA GLY A 307 51.04 20.42 28.87
C GLY A 307 52.34 19.64 29.05
N LYS A 308 52.64 19.22 30.29
CA LYS A 308 53.77 18.32 30.60
C LYS A 308 53.56 16.90 30.07
N LEU A 309 52.31 16.44 29.93
CA LEU A 309 51.95 15.11 29.44
C LEU A 309 51.90 15.08 27.90
N PHE A 310 51.17 16.03 27.31
CA PHE A 310 51.02 16.21 25.87
C PHE A 310 50.63 17.66 25.53
N ARG A 311 50.92 18.10 24.30
CA ARG A 311 50.57 19.44 23.82
C ARG A 311 49.12 19.51 23.34
N PHE A 312 48.52 20.69 23.40
CA PHE A 312 47.17 20.91 22.87
C PHE A 312 47.12 20.67 21.36
N LYS A 313 48.09 21.21 20.60
CA LYS A 313 48.27 20.98 19.16
C LYS A 313 49.37 19.93 18.92
N PRO A 314 49.13 18.81 18.21
CA PRO A 314 47.82 18.33 17.71
C PRO A 314 47.03 17.49 18.73
N THR A 315 47.69 16.87 19.70
CA THR A 315 47.17 15.74 20.50
C THR A 315 45.89 16.06 21.26
N GLY A 316 45.89 17.11 22.09
CA GLY A 316 44.76 17.44 22.95
C GLY A 316 43.50 17.82 22.18
N ALA A 317 43.64 18.56 21.08
CA ALA A 317 42.53 18.95 20.22
C ALA A 317 41.89 17.75 19.50
N ILE A 318 42.70 16.81 19.01
CA ILE A 318 42.21 15.61 18.34
C ILE A 318 41.52 14.67 19.33
N LEU A 319 42.12 14.42 20.49
CA LEU A 319 41.50 13.56 21.50
C LEU A 319 40.16 14.12 21.99
N TYR A 320 40.05 15.42 22.18
CA TYR A 320 38.79 16.04 22.55
C TYR A 320 37.68 15.71 21.55
N LEU A 321 37.96 15.85 20.24
CA LEU A 321 37.00 15.53 19.19
C LEU A 321 36.74 14.03 19.04
N VAL A 322 37.73 13.16 19.26
CA VAL A 322 37.52 11.69 19.27
C VAL A 322 36.51 11.31 20.34
N PHE A 323 36.73 11.76 21.58
CA PHE A 323 35.83 11.45 22.70
C PHE A 323 34.44 12.09 22.54
N ALA A 324 34.38 13.31 21.98
CA ALA A 324 33.11 13.95 21.61
C ALA A 324 32.35 13.13 20.56
N THR A 325 33.04 12.69 19.50
CA THR A 325 32.44 11.90 18.42
C THR A 325 31.94 10.56 18.94
N ILE A 326 32.74 9.83 19.74
CA ILE A 326 32.30 8.57 20.37
C ILE A 326 31.06 8.81 21.24
N SER A 327 31.04 9.89 22.03
CA SER A 327 29.88 10.23 22.86
C SER A 327 28.62 10.49 22.04
N PHE A 328 28.73 11.25 20.94
CA PHE A 328 27.60 11.51 20.05
C PHE A 328 27.13 10.26 19.31
N LEU A 329 28.06 9.40 18.87
CA LEU A 329 27.74 8.11 18.28
C LEU A 329 27.00 7.21 19.30
N SER A 330 27.50 7.09 20.54
CA SER A 330 26.92 6.24 21.59
C SER A 330 25.53 6.70 22.02
N ILE A 331 25.34 8.00 22.22
CA ILE A 331 24.02 8.57 22.53
C ILE A 331 23.09 8.44 21.30
N GLY A 332 23.59 8.76 20.10
CA GLY A 332 22.83 8.68 18.86
C GLY A 332 22.36 7.26 18.54
N TYR A 333 23.20 6.25 18.78
CA TYR A 333 22.85 4.84 18.57
C TYR A 333 21.79 4.36 19.57
N ALA A 334 21.84 4.80 20.83
CA ALA A 334 20.78 4.53 21.80
C ALA A 334 19.42 5.15 21.38
N PHE A 335 19.45 6.32 20.74
CA PHE A 335 18.26 6.90 20.11
C PHE A 335 17.80 6.12 18.88
N ALA A 336 18.73 5.75 17.99
CA ALA A 336 18.45 5.07 16.73
C ALA A 336 17.83 3.67 16.88
N THR A 337 18.14 2.97 17.98
CA THR A 337 17.59 1.63 18.29
C THR A 337 16.45 1.66 19.30
N SER A 338 16.05 2.85 19.74
CA SER A 338 15.09 3.07 20.83
C SER A 338 15.41 2.31 22.12
N ASN A 339 16.69 2.22 22.48
CA ASN A 339 17.13 1.58 23.72
C ASN A 339 16.84 2.49 24.92
N ASP A 340 15.64 2.34 25.49
CA ASP A 340 15.06 3.26 26.45
C ASP A 340 15.83 3.28 27.79
N SER A 341 16.44 2.16 28.18
CA SER A 341 17.35 2.10 29.34
C SER A 341 18.62 2.94 29.13
N LEU A 342 19.25 2.89 27.95
CA LEU A 342 20.43 3.74 27.65
C LEU A 342 20.08 5.22 27.50
N LYS A 343 18.91 5.54 26.92
CA LYS A 343 18.42 6.92 26.85
C LYS A 343 18.27 7.53 28.24
N VAL A 344 17.79 6.77 29.22
CA VAL A 344 17.69 7.29 30.61
C VAL A 344 19.06 7.30 31.28
N LEU A 345 19.89 6.29 31.04
CA LEU A 345 21.25 6.24 31.57
C LEU A 345 22.08 7.47 31.17
N TYR A 346 22.18 7.78 29.88
CA TYR A 346 22.99 8.91 29.43
C TYR A 346 22.44 10.22 29.98
N HIS A 347 21.12 10.36 30.05
CA HIS A 347 20.48 11.51 30.67
C HIS A 347 20.86 11.64 32.16
N ASP A 348 20.77 10.55 32.93
CA ASP A 348 21.14 10.49 34.35
C ASP A 348 22.64 10.80 34.56
N LEU A 349 23.53 10.19 33.76
CA LEU A 349 24.97 10.41 33.85
C LEU A 349 25.36 11.86 33.53
N ILE A 350 24.72 12.49 32.54
CA ILE A 350 24.93 13.91 32.25
C ILE A 350 24.55 14.74 33.48
N VAL A 351 23.38 14.51 34.07
CA VAL A 351 22.93 15.26 35.26
C VAL A 351 23.91 15.06 36.42
N TYR A 352 24.29 13.82 36.73
CA TYR A 352 25.11 13.52 37.90
C TYR A 352 26.52 14.08 37.76
N THR A 353 27.14 13.92 36.59
CA THR A 353 28.47 14.47 36.31
C THR A 353 28.45 16.00 36.34
N HIS A 354 27.53 16.65 35.63
CA HIS A 354 27.48 18.11 35.56
C HIS A 354 27.13 18.74 36.91
N LEU A 355 26.31 18.08 37.73
CA LEU A 355 26.03 18.53 39.09
C LEU A 355 27.27 18.39 40.00
N ALA A 356 27.87 17.21 40.04
CA ALA A 356 29.00 16.92 40.93
C ALA A 356 30.22 17.81 40.63
N PHE A 357 30.66 17.85 39.38
CA PHE A 357 31.81 18.66 38.98
C PHE A 357 31.47 20.14 38.83
N GLY A 358 30.23 20.49 38.46
CA GLY A 358 29.78 21.89 38.40
C GLY A 358 29.76 22.55 39.77
N VAL A 359 29.23 21.88 40.81
CA VAL A 359 29.24 22.39 42.20
C VAL A 359 30.69 22.54 42.69
N MET A 360 31.54 21.53 42.47
CA MET A 360 32.93 21.59 42.91
C MET A 360 33.72 22.67 42.16
N PHE A 361 33.46 22.89 40.88
CA PHE A 361 34.09 23.96 40.13
C PHE A 361 33.62 25.34 40.59
N PHE A 362 32.32 25.50 40.87
CA PHE A 362 31.81 26.73 41.47
C PHE A 362 32.51 27.06 42.80
N ILE A 363 32.64 26.07 43.70
CA ILE A 363 33.38 26.22 44.97
C ILE A 363 34.86 26.55 44.72
N TYR A 364 35.50 25.86 43.77
CA TYR A 364 36.88 26.11 43.37
C TYR A 364 37.10 27.56 42.92
N VAL A 365 36.19 28.10 42.10
CA VAL A 365 36.25 29.50 41.63
C VAL A 365 36.06 30.48 42.79
N MET A 366 35.09 30.23 43.68
CA MET A 366 34.85 31.10 44.84
C MET A 366 36.04 31.16 45.80
N LEU A 367 36.63 30.00 46.12
CA LEU A 367 37.72 29.93 47.09
C LEU A 367 39.05 30.48 46.56
N ASN A 368 39.37 30.23 45.28
CA ASN A 368 40.61 30.73 44.67
C ASN A 368 40.51 32.17 44.19
N PHE A 369 39.38 32.56 43.58
CA PHE A 369 39.29 33.77 42.77
C PHE A 369 38.14 34.71 43.17
N GLY A 370 37.40 34.43 44.24
CA GLY A 370 36.30 35.27 44.72
C GLY A 370 36.70 36.74 44.90
N LYS A 371 37.86 37.00 45.52
CA LYS A 371 38.39 38.37 45.68
C LYS A 371 38.70 39.04 44.32
N LEU A 372 39.25 38.29 43.36
CA LEU A 372 39.50 38.82 42.01
C LEU A 372 38.20 39.14 41.26
N LEU A 373 37.12 38.41 41.53
CA LEU A 373 35.79 38.70 40.99
C LEU A 373 35.16 39.94 41.63
N GLU A 374 35.36 40.15 42.92
CA GLU A 374 34.95 41.36 43.64
C GLU A 374 35.67 42.60 43.08
N ASP A 375 36.98 42.48 42.84
CA ASP A 375 37.82 43.49 42.19
C ASP A 375 37.57 43.63 40.67
N ARG A 376 36.58 42.89 40.13
CA ARG A 376 36.20 42.84 38.70
C ARG A 376 37.38 42.58 37.77
N LEU A 377 38.28 41.64 38.09
CA LEU A 377 39.42 41.27 37.24
C LEU A 377 39.05 40.19 36.19
N GLN A 378 39.93 39.96 35.21
CA GLN A 378 39.73 38.96 34.14
C GLN A 378 40.06 37.55 34.61
N VAL A 379 39.24 37.02 35.53
CA VAL A 379 39.49 35.73 36.18
C VAL A 379 39.59 34.58 35.18
N TYR A 380 38.82 34.61 34.08
CA TYR A 380 38.87 33.57 33.05
C TYR A 380 40.29 33.31 32.48
N LYS A 381 41.22 34.28 32.54
CA LYS A 381 42.58 34.11 32.04
C LYS A 381 43.49 33.31 32.99
N VAL A 382 43.19 33.34 34.28
CA VAL A 382 44.03 32.78 35.35
C VAL A 382 43.33 31.64 36.10
N VAL A 383 42.16 31.20 35.62
CA VAL A 383 41.32 30.20 36.30
C VAL A 383 42.02 28.85 36.51
N TYR A 384 43.06 28.52 35.74
CA TYR A 384 43.84 27.30 35.88
C TYR A 384 45.17 27.48 36.64
N GLU A 385 45.40 28.66 37.23
CA GLU A 385 46.57 28.98 38.07
C GLU A 385 46.13 29.24 39.52
N PRO A 386 45.67 28.20 40.25
CA PRO A 386 45.12 28.37 41.60
C PRO A 386 46.17 28.78 42.63
N ARG A 387 45.75 29.53 43.65
CA ARG A 387 46.59 29.91 44.81
C ARG A 387 46.23 29.19 46.11
N ARG A 388 45.00 28.68 46.23
CA ARG A 388 44.49 28.07 47.48
C ARG A 388 44.09 26.61 47.27
N LEU A 389 43.07 26.36 46.46
CA LEU A 389 42.63 24.99 46.16
C LEU A 389 43.24 24.55 44.83
N PRO A 390 44.05 23.47 44.81
CA PRO A 390 44.65 22.97 43.58
C PRO A 390 43.60 22.35 42.64
N LEU A 391 43.87 22.37 41.33
CA LEU A 391 42.90 21.93 40.32
C LEU A 391 42.55 20.44 40.43
N TYR A 392 43.44 19.58 40.89
CA TYR A 392 43.14 18.15 41.05
C TYR A 392 42.01 17.89 42.08
N THR A 393 41.79 18.80 43.04
CA THR A 393 40.70 18.71 44.03
C THR A 393 39.33 18.72 43.37
N LEU A 394 39.18 19.43 42.24
CA LEU A 394 37.97 19.39 41.43
C LEU A 394 37.65 17.96 41.00
N TYR A 395 38.65 17.25 40.48
CA TYR A 395 38.48 15.92 39.93
C TYR A 395 38.27 14.88 41.05
N THR A 396 39.01 14.97 42.15
CA THR A 396 38.87 14.02 43.27
C THR A 396 37.54 14.19 44.00
N MET A 397 37.22 15.41 44.46
CA MET A 397 35.97 15.67 45.20
C MET A 397 34.74 15.55 44.29
N GLY A 398 34.84 15.98 43.03
CA GLY A 398 33.79 15.78 42.04
C GLY A 398 33.49 14.29 41.82
N SER A 399 34.53 13.45 41.75
CA SER A 399 34.35 11.98 41.65
C SER A 399 33.75 11.38 42.91
N ILE A 400 34.11 11.86 44.11
CA ILE A 400 33.49 11.43 45.38
C ILE A 400 32.00 11.80 45.40
N ILE A 401 31.64 13.03 45.03
CA ILE A 401 30.24 13.45 44.97
C ILE A 401 29.48 12.64 43.92
N LEU A 402 30.07 12.40 42.75
CA LEU A 402 29.48 11.54 41.73
C LEU A 402 29.20 10.13 42.27
N ALA A 403 30.17 9.54 42.98
CA ALA A 403 29.99 8.23 43.61
C ALA A 403 28.86 8.27 44.66
N ILE A 404 28.78 9.31 45.48
CA ILE A 404 27.68 9.50 46.46
C ILE A 404 26.33 9.59 45.74
N LEU A 405 26.22 10.35 44.64
CA LEU A 405 24.98 10.47 43.87
C LEU A 405 24.56 9.11 43.29
N VAL A 406 25.49 8.37 42.68
CA VAL A 406 25.22 7.01 42.16
C VAL A 406 24.79 6.05 43.28
N MET A 407 25.49 6.04 44.42
CA MET A 407 25.13 5.23 45.58
C MET A 407 23.76 5.59 46.15
N ARG A 408 23.44 6.89 46.21
CA ARG A 408 22.15 7.38 46.71
C ARG A 408 20.98 6.93 45.83
N THR A 409 21.26 6.73 44.54
CA THR A 409 20.30 6.17 43.57
C THR A 409 20.32 4.64 43.50
N GLN A 410 20.91 3.96 44.50
CA GLN A 410 21.01 2.50 44.57
C GLN A 410 21.63 1.87 43.32
N TYR A 411 22.62 2.55 42.73
CA TYR A 411 23.30 2.10 41.51
C TYR A 411 22.39 1.93 40.28
N ARG A 412 21.27 2.66 40.20
CA ARG A 412 20.32 2.58 39.06
C ARG A 412 21.01 2.72 37.69
N THR A 413 22.03 3.58 37.59
CA THR A 413 22.83 3.77 36.37
C THR A 413 23.63 2.52 35.96
N TYR A 414 24.11 1.72 36.92
CA TYR A 414 24.74 0.43 36.63
C TYR A 414 23.73 -0.54 36.00
N PHE A 415 22.55 -0.64 36.60
CA PHE A 415 21.49 -1.51 36.09
C PHE A 415 21.04 -1.10 34.68
N TYR A 416 20.86 0.20 34.43
CA TYR A 416 20.54 0.68 33.08
C TYR A 416 21.63 0.44 32.03
N ALA A 417 22.91 0.48 32.43
CA ALA A 417 24.01 0.15 31.52
C ALA A 417 23.92 -1.30 31.05
N TYR A 418 23.70 -2.23 31.98
CA TYR A 418 23.57 -3.66 31.66
C TYR A 418 22.25 -3.99 30.95
N ALA A 419 21.12 -3.39 31.34
CA ALA A 419 19.86 -3.54 30.59
C ALA A 419 20.04 -3.09 29.14
N GLY A 420 20.65 -1.92 28.96
CA GLY A 420 21.01 -1.38 27.65
C GLY A 420 21.91 -2.30 26.82
N TYR A 421 22.96 -2.83 27.44
CA TYR A 421 23.87 -3.80 26.82
C TYR A 421 23.12 -5.07 26.37
N TYR A 422 22.28 -5.64 27.22
CA TYR A 422 21.50 -6.83 26.88
C TYR A 422 20.41 -6.57 25.84
N ASN A 423 19.84 -5.37 25.77
CA ASN A 423 18.98 -4.96 24.65
C ASN A 423 19.75 -5.02 23.31
N TYR A 424 20.99 -4.56 23.27
CA TYR A 424 21.83 -4.64 22.07
C TYR A 424 22.19 -6.08 21.70
N LEU A 425 22.51 -6.94 22.68
CA LEU A 425 22.72 -8.35 22.39
C LEU A 425 21.43 -9.03 21.90
N GLY A 426 20.28 -8.69 22.48
CA GLY A 426 18.97 -9.15 21.99
C GLY A 426 18.73 -8.76 20.53
N ASP A 427 19.04 -7.52 20.14
CA ASP A 427 18.95 -7.05 18.75
C ASP A 427 19.90 -7.82 17.83
N LEU A 428 21.13 -8.10 18.27
CA LEU A 428 22.11 -8.90 17.53
C LEU A 428 21.58 -10.30 17.24
N TYR A 429 21.17 -11.05 18.27
CA TYR A 429 20.70 -12.43 18.09
C TYR A 429 19.34 -12.53 17.39
N LEU A 430 18.51 -11.49 17.48
CA LEU A 430 17.29 -11.39 16.67
C LEU A 430 17.64 -11.25 15.19
N ALA A 431 18.63 -10.42 14.84
CA ALA A 431 19.12 -10.27 13.47
C ALA A 431 19.90 -11.50 12.96
N SER A 432 20.50 -12.30 13.85
CA SER A 432 21.13 -13.60 13.54
C SER A 432 20.13 -14.74 13.33
N GLU A 433 18.82 -14.47 13.32
CA GLU A 433 17.76 -15.49 13.25
C GLU A 433 17.81 -16.52 14.40
N ASN A 434 18.30 -16.11 15.57
CA ASN A 434 18.33 -16.94 16.78
C ASN A 434 17.39 -16.38 17.86
N PRO A 435 16.06 -16.60 17.73
CA PRO A 435 15.06 -16.01 18.62
C PRO A 435 15.15 -16.52 20.06
N VAL A 436 15.72 -17.72 20.29
CA VAL A 436 15.89 -18.30 21.63
C VAL A 436 16.93 -17.52 22.44
N LEU A 437 18.09 -17.24 21.83
CA LEU A 437 19.11 -16.40 22.47
C LEU A 437 18.63 -14.96 22.60
N ALA A 438 17.97 -14.42 21.57
CA ALA A 438 17.38 -13.08 21.64
C ALA A 438 16.38 -12.95 22.81
N GLU A 439 15.47 -13.91 22.96
CA GLU A 439 14.51 -13.96 24.08
C GLU A 439 15.24 -13.98 25.42
N SER A 440 16.29 -14.79 25.56
CA SER A 440 17.10 -14.84 26.78
C SER A 440 17.72 -13.48 27.11
N PHE A 441 18.37 -12.83 26.14
CA PHE A 441 19.00 -11.53 26.36
C PHE A 441 17.99 -10.41 26.65
N TYR A 442 16.84 -10.39 25.99
CA TYR A 442 15.79 -9.43 26.34
C TYR A 442 15.21 -9.68 27.73
N LYS A 443 15.04 -10.94 28.15
CA LYS A 443 14.66 -11.24 29.55
C LYS A 443 15.74 -10.79 30.53
N GLN A 444 17.03 -10.97 30.22
CA GLN A 444 18.10 -10.43 31.05
C GLN A 444 18.03 -8.91 31.12
N SER A 445 17.82 -8.22 30.00
CA SER A 445 17.61 -6.77 29.99
C SER A 445 16.47 -6.34 30.91
N ASP A 446 15.31 -7.01 30.80
CA ASP A 446 14.14 -6.78 31.65
C ASP A 446 14.41 -7.04 33.15
N LEU A 447 15.28 -8.01 33.49
CA LEU A 447 15.69 -8.22 34.89
C LEU A 447 16.53 -7.06 35.44
N TYR A 448 17.39 -6.44 34.62
CA TYR A 448 18.21 -5.30 35.03
C TYR A 448 17.40 -3.99 35.05
N ASP A 449 16.52 -3.76 34.08
CA ASP A 449 15.58 -2.63 34.06
C ASP A 449 14.16 -3.15 33.89
N LEU A 450 13.50 -3.38 35.03
CA LEU A 450 12.16 -3.95 35.10
C LEU A 450 11.20 -3.20 34.18
N ASN A 451 10.54 -3.96 33.31
CA ASN A 451 9.53 -3.53 32.38
C ASN A 451 10.03 -2.55 31.30
N ASN A 452 11.34 -2.52 30.99
CA ASN A 452 11.85 -1.61 29.95
C ASN A 452 11.19 -1.88 28.59
N VAL A 453 10.90 -0.80 27.86
CA VAL A 453 10.03 -0.86 26.69
C VAL A 453 10.71 -1.60 25.55
N LYS A 454 12.01 -1.37 25.32
CA LYS A 454 12.74 -2.03 24.23
C LYS A 454 12.70 -3.55 24.39
N ALA A 455 13.07 -4.07 25.56
CA ALA A 455 13.07 -5.52 25.80
C ALA A 455 11.67 -6.10 25.70
N ASN A 456 10.69 -5.50 26.38
CA ASN A 456 9.34 -6.07 26.45
C ASN A 456 8.61 -5.98 25.10
N TYR A 457 8.81 -4.91 24.33
CA TYR A 457 8.27 -4.84 22.97
C TYR A 457 8.97 -5.83 22.02
N SER A 458 10.29 -6.01 22.15
CA SER A 458 11.00 -7.04 21.38
C SER A 458 10.53 -8.46 21.73
N LEU A 459 10.32 -8.76 23.02
CA LEU A 459 9.73 -10.01 23.49
C LEU A 459 8.30 -10.20 22.98
N ALA A 460 7.49 -9.14 22.98
CA ALA A 460 6.16 -9.15 22.38
C ALA A 460 6.22 -9.53 20.89
N GLY A 461 7.18 -8.98 20.14
CA GLY A 461 7.43 -9.35 18.75
C GLY A 461 7.79 -10.84 18.56
N ILE A 462 8.65 -11.39 19.42
CA ILE A 462 9.00 -12.83 19.40
C ILE A 462 7.76 -13.70 19.68
N TYR A 463 6.94 -13.30 20.66
CA TYR A 463 5.71 -14.02 21.00
C TYR A 463 4.60 -13.88 19.94
N ARG A 464 4.53 -12.74 19.25
CA ARG A 464 3.68 -12.54 18.07
C ARG A 464 4.05 -13.54 16.97
N ALA A 465 5.34 -13.62 16.62
CA ALA A 465 5.84 -14.55 15.61
C ALA A 465 5.62 -16.03 16.00
N SER A 466 5.63 -16.32 17.30
CA SER A 466 5.40 -17.66 17.83
C SER A 466 3.92 -17.99 18.10
N LEU A 467 2.98 -17.09 17.73
CA LEU A 467 1.54 -17.22 17.96
C LEU A 467 1.16 -17.45 19.45
N GLN A 468 1.81 -16.72 20.36
CA GLN A 468 1.58 -16.80 21.82
C GLN A 468 0.95 -15.51 22.38
N PRO A 469 -0.34 -15.23 22.08
CA PRO A 469 -0.98 -13.94 22.36
C PRO A 469 -1.02 -13.59 23.85
N ASN A 470 -1.19 -14.56 24.74
CA ASN A 470 -1.22 -14.32 26.19
C ASN A 470 0.13 -13.78 26.71
N LYS A 471 1.25 -14.29 26.18
CA LYS A 471 2.58 -13.79 26.56
C LYS A 471 2.85 -12.43 25.93
N GLU A 472 2.38 -12.20 24.71
CA GLU A 472 2.44 -10.89 24.06
C GLU A 472 1.69 -9.82 24.87
N ILE A 473 0.44 -10.09 25.27
CA ILE A 473 -0.39 -9.21 26.12
C ILE A 473 0.35 -8.86 27.41
N LEU A 474 0.95 -9.86 28.08
CA LEU A 474 1.68 -9.63 29.33
C LEU A 474 2.84 -8.66 29.11
N ARG A 475 3.67 -8.90 28.09
CA ARG A 475 4.83 -8.05 27.80
C ARG A 475 4.44 -6.63 27.37
N LEU A 476 3.35 -6.47 26.64
CA LEU A 476 2.85 -5.14 26.30
C LEU A 476 2.34 -4.40 27.54
N LYS A 477 1.63 -5.07 28.45
CA LYS A 477 1.20 -4.48 29.73
C LYS A 477 2.40 -4.07 30.59
N ASP A 478 3.44 -4.90 30.65
CA ASP A 478 4.68 -4.58 31.34
C ASP A 478 5.30 -3.31 30.74
N ALA A 479 5.50 -3.24 29.41
CA ALA A 479 6.03 -2.06 28.74
C ALA A 479 5.18 -0.79 29.00
N ILE A 480 3.85 -0.88 28.92
CA ILE A 480 2.91 0.22 29.20
C ILE A 480 3.07 0.73 30.63
N SER A 481 3.23 -0.18 31.60
CA SER A 481 3.39 0.19 33.02
C SER A 481 4.66 1.02 33.28
N LYS A 482 5.68 0.88 32.43
CA LYS A 482 6.97 1.56 32.59
C LYS A 482 7.02 2.90 31.88
N ARG A 483 6.76 2.92 30.57
CA ARG A 483 6.76 4.13 29.73
C ARG A 483 5.65 3.99 28.69
N PRO A 484 4.42 4.43 29.02
CA PRO A 484 3.30 4.34 28.09
C PRO A 484 3.60 5.13 26.81
N ASN A 485 3.09 4.64 25.68
CA ASN A 485 3.06 5.37 24.42
C ASN A 485 1.88 4.87 23.56
N PRO A 486 1.37 5.67 22.60
CA PRO A 486 0.18 5.31 21.81
C PRO A 486 0.29 3.95 21.09
N LYS A 487 1.48 3.62 20.60
CA LYS A 487 1.74 2.38 19.84
C LYS A 487 1.52 1.14 20.70
N LEU A 488 1.99 1.15 21.94
CA LEU A 488 1.78 0.02 22.86
C LEU A 488 0.28 -0.21 23.14
N TYR A 489 -0.50 0.86 23.33
CA TYR A 489 -1.95 0.76 23.51
C TYR A 489 -2.65 0.23 22.25
N VAL A 490 -2.30 0.75 21.06
CA VAL A 490 -2.85 0.27 19.79
C VAL A 490 -2.56 -1.22 19.60
N ARG A 491 -1.29 -1.65 19.79
CA ARG A 491 -0.93 -3.06 19.62
C ARG A 491 -1.67 -3.95 20.63
N LEU A 492 -1.74 -3.54 21.90
CA LEU A 492 -2.47 -4.28 22.92
C LEU A 492 -3.97 -4.36 22.61
N ALA A 493 -4.58 -3.27 22.15
CA ALA A 493 -5.97 -3.21 21.74
C ALA A 493 -6.26 -4.15 20.56
N ASN A 494 -5.34 -4.23 19.59
CA ASN A 494 -5.48 -5.12 18.44
C ASN A 494 -5.35 -6.62 18.78
N LEU A 495 -4.85 -6.98 19.98
CA LEU A 495 -4.90 -8.37 20.46
C LEU A 495 -6.29 -8.78 21.00
N TYR A 496 -7.15 -7.81 21.27
CA TYR A 496 -8.52 -8.02 21.74
C TYR A 496 -9.49 -7.99 20.54
N GLU A 497 -9.54 -9.09 19.78
CA GLU A 497 -10.35 -9.19 18.57
C GLU A 497 -11.71 -9.87 18.77
N GLY A 498 -12.68 -9.49 17.93
CA GLY A 498 -14.03 -10.07 17.89
C GLY A 498 -14.98 -9.53 18.97
N LYS A 499 -16.28 -9.88 18.83
CA LYS A 499 -17.36 -9.37 19.69
C LYS A 499 -17.16 -9.66 21.18
N LYS A 500 -16.46 -10.76 21.51
CA LYS A 500 -16.20 -11.18 22.89
C LYS A 500 -15.33 -10.19 23.67
N PHE A 501 -14.36 -9.55 23.00
CA PHE A 501 -13.38 -8.68 23.64
C PHE A 501 -13.59 -7.19 23.33
N PHE A 502 -14.80 -6.82 22.91
CA PHE A 502 -15.15 -5.45 22.54
C PHE A 502 -14.83 -4.45 23.67
N PHE A 503 -15.25 -4.76 24.90
CA PHE A 503 -15.07 -3.86 26.04
C PHE A 503 -13.60 -3.77 26.47
N GLU A 504 -12.84 -4.86 26.36
CA GLU A 504 -11.39 -4.86 26.64
C GLU A 504 -10.65 -4.00 25.61
N LYS A 505 -10.94 -4.16 24.31
CA LYS A 505 -10.38 -3.31 23.24
C LYS A 505 -10.74 -1.84 23.47
N GLN A 506 -12.01 -1.57 23.76
CA GLN A 506 -12.52 -0.23 24.06
C GLN A 506 -11.79 0.39 25.26
N TYR A 507 -11.67 -0.35 26.36
CA TYR A 507 -11.03 0.10 27.58
C TYR A 507 -9.55 0.46 27.35
N VAL A 508 -8.81 -0.40 26.65
CA VAL A 508 -7.39 -0.14 26.32
C VAL A 508 -7.23 1.10 25.44
N LEU A 509 -8.08 1.25 24.41
CA LEU A 509 -8.03 2.42 23.54
C LEU A 509 -8.40 3.72 24.28
N LEU A 510 -9.42 3.69 25.14
CA LEU A 510 -9.81 4.84 25.96
C LEU A 510 -8.72 5.23 26.95
N GLN A 511 -8.08 4.27 27.63
CA GLN A 511 -6.92 4.53 28.48
C GLN A 511 -5.77 5.15 27.68
N GLY A 512 -5.52 4.65 26.48
CA GLY A 512 -4.54 5.22 25.56
C GLY A 512 -4.88 6.67 25.21
N ALA A 513 -6.14 6.96 24.88
CA ALA A 513 -6.61 8.29 24.49
C ALA A 513 -6.60 9.27 25.68
N GLU A 514 -6.85 8.80 26.91
CA GLU A 514 -6.71 9.61 28.13
C GLU A 514 -5.24 9.96 28.40
N ALA A 515 -4.33 8.99 28.23
CA ALA A 515 -2.90 9.21 28.37
C ALA A 515 -2.29 10.06 27.23
N PHE A 516 -2.87 9.97 26.03
CA PHE A 516 -2.39 10.63 24.81
C PHE A 516 -3.54 11.29 24.04
N PRO A 517 -4.07 12.42 24.53
CA PRO A 517 -5.26 13.07 23.97
C PRO A 517 -5.07 13.68 22.58
N ASN A 518 -3.83 13.74 22.07
CA ASN A 518 -3.51 14.28 20.75
C ASN A 518 -3.10 13.17 19.75
N SER A 519 -3.56 11.93 19.96
CA SER A 519 -3.20 10.78 19.13
C SER A 519 -4.31 10.46 18.13
N GLY A 520 -4.13 10.89 16.88
CA GLY A 520 -5.08 10.60 15.79
C GLY A 520 -5.23 9.10 15.53
N GLU A 521 -4.17 8.32 15.75
CA GLU A 521 -4.14 6.88 15.55
C GLU A 521 -5.05 6.13 16.53
N LEU A 522 -5.05 6.54 17.81
CA LEU A 522 -5.94 5.97 18.83
C LEU A 522 -7.41 6.29 18.53
N TYR A 523 -7.70 7.52 18.10
CA TYR A 523 -9.06 7.92 17.75
C TYR A 523 -9.57 7.25 16.47
N ASN A 524 -8.71 7.02 15.47
CA ASN A 524 -9.09 6.22 14.30
C ASN A 524 -9.50 4.80 14.73
N ASN A 525 -8.70 4.15 15.57
CA ASN A 525 -9.02 2.80 16.02
C ASN A 525 -10.25 2.75 16.93
N LEU A 526 -10.53 3.79 17.71
CA LEU A 526 -11.81 3.94 18.42
C LEU A 526 -12.97 4.06 17.42
N ALA A 527 -12.86 4.92 16.40
CA ALA A 527 -13.89 5.05 15.38
C ALA A 527 -14.16 3.72 14.66
N MET A 528 -13.10 3.00 14.26
CA MET A 528 -13.20 1.68 13.66
C MET A 528 -13.81 0.63 14.60
N LEU A 529 -13.52 0.69 15.91
CA LEU A 529 -14.15 -0.18 16.90
C LEU A 529 -15.66 0.07 16.98
N TYR A 530 -16.08 1.34 17.08
CA TYR A 530 -17.49 1.72 17.16
C TYR A 530 -18.23 1.53 15.83
N ALA A 531 -17.54 1.56 14.69
CA ALA A 531 -18.13 1.30 13.37
C ALA A 531 -18.75 -0.11 13.26
N ASN A 532 -18.29 -1.05 14.11
CA ASN A 532 -18.87 -2.39 14.24
C ASN A 532 -20.14 -2.44 15.12
N THR A 533 -20.66 -1.29 15.53
CA THR A 533 -21.86 -1.13 16.37
C THR A 533 -22.89 -0.25 15.68
N SER A 534 -24.11 -0.17 16.24
CA SER A 534 -25.14 0.73 15.75
C SER A 534 -25.00 2.19 16.23
N VAL A 535 -23.93 2.53 16.96
CA VAL A 535 -23.75 3.85 17.60
C VAL A 535 -23.00 4.81 16.68
N THR A 536 -23.70 5.33 15.68
CA THR A 536 -23.13 6.20 14.62
C THR A 536 -22.52 7.49 15.16
N ASP A 537 -23.13 8.11 16.18
CA ASP A 537 -22.65 9.38 16.76
C ASP A 537 -21.25 9.26 17.37
N SER A 538 -20.95 8.12 17.98
CA SER A 538 -19.62 7.84 18.54
C SER A 538 -18.58 7.68 17.42
N VAL A 539 -18.96 7.03 16.32
CA VAL A 539 -18.08 6.88 15.14
C VAL A 539 -17.72 8.25 14.58
N GLU A 540 -18.71 9.12 14.36
CA GLU A 540 -18.46 10.48 13.87
C GLU A 540 -17.61 11.30 14.84
N TYR A 541 -17.90 11.21 16.14
CA TYR A 541 -17.13 11.90 17.17
C TYR A 541 -15.65 11.52 17.13
N TYR A 542 -15.34 10.22 17.08
CA TYR A 542 -13.96 9.76 17.06
C TYR A 542 -13.28 9.97 15.71
N PHE A 543 -13.99 9.87 14.58
CA PHE A 543 -13.40 10.24 13.28
C PHE A 543 -13.05 11.73 13.21
N ARG A 544 -13.86 12.62 13.80
CA ARG A 544 -13.54 14.05 13.88
C ARG A 544 -12.28 14.29 14.71
N LEU A 545 -12.15 13.65 15.87
CA LEU A 545 -10.93 13.73 16.67
C LEU A 545 -9.72 13.13 15.95
N ALA A 546 -9.91 12.01 15.25
CA ALA A 546 -8.85 11.41 14.45
C ALA A 546 -8.39 12.36 13.34
N GLN A 547 -9.31 13.04 12.66
CA GLN A 547 -8.98 14.03 11.63
C GLN A 547 -8.32 15.31 12.19
N GLU A 548 -8.67 15.71 13.42
CA GLU A 548 -8.05 16.86 14.10
C GLU A 548 -6.58 16.61 14.46
N TYR A 549 -6.26 15.38 14.90
CA TYR A 549 -4.94 15.03 15.42
C TYR A 549 -4.08 14.14 14.49
N SER A 550 -4.63 13.66 13.37
CA SER A 550 -3.88 12.85 12.40
C SER A 550 -2.89 13.68 11.59
N SER A 551 -1.75 13.08 11.26
CA SER A 551 -0.81 13.63 10.28
C SER A 551 -1.21 13.30 8.83
N ASP A 552 -2.12 12.35 8.63
CA ASP A 552 -2.62 11.88 7.34
C ASP A 552 -4.15 11.96 7.31
N ASN A 553 -4.66 13.04 6.70
CA ASN A 553 -6.10 13.26 6.56
C ASN A 553 -6.74 12.41 5.47
N ASP A 554 -5.99 12.02 4.43
CA ASP A 554 -6.51 11.19 3.35
C ASP A 554 -6.80 9.78 3.85
N PHE A 555 -5.98 9.27 4.76
CA PHE A 555 -6.24 8.02 5.50
C PHE A 555 -7.57 8.05 6.25
N ILE A 556 -7.83 9.09 7.04
CA ILE A 556 -9.08 9.21 7.82
C ILE A 556 -10.30 9.37 6.90
N ARG A 557 -10.16 10.15 5.82
CA ARG A 557 -11.22 10.30 4.80
C ARG A 557 -11.57 8.99 4.12
N SER A 558 -10.58 8.12 3.86
CA SER A 558 -10.81 6.80 3.29
C SER A 558 -11.75 5.97 4.17
N ASN A 559 -11.47 5.92 5.47
CA ASN A 559 -12.30 5.21 6.44
C ASN A 559 -13.69 5.82 6.58
N ARG A 560 -13.79 7.16 6.59
CA ARG A 560 -15.09 7.86 6.61
C ARG A 560 -15.92 7.54 5.37
N LEU A 561 -15.32 7.51 4.17
CA LEU A 561 -16.03 7.12 2.94
C LEU A 561 -16.56 5.69 3.06
N ALA A 562 -15.71 4.73 3.44
CA ALA A 562 -16.14 3.35 3.60
C ALA A 562 -17.31 3.23 4.60
N PHE A 563 -17.19 3.88 5.75
CA PHE A 563 -18.24 3.90 6.78
C PHE A 563 -19.55 4.52 6.27
N TYR A 564 -19.52 5.71 5.68
CA TYR A 564 -20.73 6.39 5.21
C TYR A 564 -21.40 5.67 4.04
N THR A 565 -20.63 5.00 3.19
CA THR A 565 -21.17 4.13 2.14
C THR A 565 -21.88 2.93 2.74
N ASN A 566 -21.25 2.20 3.66
CA ASN A 566 -21.85 1.03 4.31
C ASN A 566 -23.10 1.36 5.15
N GLN A 567 -23.15 2.54 5.76
CA GLN A 567 -24.28 3.01 6.56
C GLN A 567 -25.38 3.72 5.75
N ALA A 568 -25.25 3.78 4.42
CA ALA A 568 -26.18 4.46 3.52
C ALA A 568 -26.51 5.91 3.96
N MET A 569 -25.46 6.70 4.27
CA MET A 569 -25.58 8.09 4.73
C MET A 569 -25.23 9.10 3.60
N PRO A 570 -26.15 9.42 2.68
CA PRO A 570 -25.83 10.13 1.43
C PRO A 570 -25.34 11.57 1.64
N ASP A 571 -25.84 12.30 2.65
CA ASP A 571 -25.45 13.69 2.89
C ASP A 571 -24.01 13.80 3.36
N LYS A 572 -23.63 12.95 4.32
CA LYS A 572 -22.26 12.82 4.83
C LYS A 572 -21.31 12.28 3.77
N LEU A 573 -21.78 11.32 2.99
CA LEU A 573 -21.02 10.76 1.88
C LEU A 573 -20.64 11.83 0.85
N LYS A 574 -21.59 12.69 0.46
CA LYS A 574 -21.33 13.81 -0.46
C LYS A 574 -20.32 14.81 0.11
N GLU A 575 -20.43 15.14 1.40
CA GLU A 575 -19.47 16.03 2.08
C GLU A 575 -18.04 15.49 1.97
N VAL A 576 -17.81 14.22 2.36
CA VAL A 576 -16.48 13.61 2.31
C VAL A 576 -15.98 13.40 0.88
N LEU A 577 -16.89 13.10 -0.06
CA LEU A 577 -16.56 12.96 -1.48
C LEU A 577 -15.95 14.26 -2.03
N GLU A 578 -16.54 15.41 -1.71
CA GLU A 578 -16.04 16.73 -2.10
C GLU A 578 -14.69 17.05 -1.47
N GLU A 579 -14.53 16.78 -0.16
CA GLU A 579 -13.26 16.97 0.56
C GLU A 579 -12.11 16.13 0.00
N SER A 580 -12.43 15.00 -0.63
CA SER A 580 -11.49 13.96 -1.03
C SER A 580 -11.08 14.01 -2.50
N ARG A 581 -11.63 14.92 -3.31
CA ARG A 581 -11.41 14.97 -4.77
C ARG A 581 -9.94 15.00 -5.20
N SER A 582 -9.06 15.62 -4.41
CA SER A 582 -7.62 15.73 -4.70
C SER A 582 -6.75 14.72 -3.94
N GLY A 583 -7.37 13.76 -3.24
CA GLY A 583 -6.68 12.79 -2.41
C GLY A 583 -5.77 11.86 -3.23
N LYS A 584 -4.60 11.54 -2.70
CA LYS A 584 -3.61 10.68 -3.38
C LYS A 584 -3.41 9.34 -2.72
N TYR A 585 -4.01 9.14 -1.55
CA TYR A 585 -3.89 7.90 -0.82
C TYR A 585 -4.62 6.75 -1.55
N LYS A 586 -3.98 5.58 -1.68
CA LYS A 586 -4.49 4.48 -2.53
C LYS A 586 -5.85 3.94 -2.07
N PRO A 587 -6.06 3.59 -0.78
CA PRO A 587 -7.39 3.25 -0.25
C PRO A 587 -8.45 4.32 -0.52
N LEU A 588 -8.09 5.60 -0.35
CA LEU A 588 -9.00 6.70 -0.61
C LEU A 588 -9.44 6.71 -2.08
N GLN A 589 -8.49 6.60 -3.01
CA GLN A 589 -8.79 6.55 -4.45
C GLN A 589 -9.63 5.32 -4.83
N SER A 590 -9.35 4.18 -4.21
CA SER A 590 -10.13 2.95 -4.39
C SER A 590 -11.58 3.15 -3.96
N ASN A 591 -11.80 3.70 -2.75
CA ASN A 591 -13.14 3.98 -2.23
C ASN A 591 -13.87 5.04 -3.05
N LEU A 592 -13.17 6.07 -3.52
CA LEU A 592 -13.73 7.08 -4.42
C LEU A 592 -14.24 6.47 -5.74
N ALA A 593 -13.52 5.51 -6.31
CA ALA A 593 -13.97 4.81 -7.52
C ALA A 593 -15.27 4.02 -7.26
N THR A 594 -15.34 3.29 -6.15
CA THR A 594 -16.55 2.56 -5.71
C THR A 594 -17.74 3.49 -5.50
N VAL A 595 -17.53 4.60 -4.79
CA VAL A 595 -18.59 5.57 -4.47
C VAL A 595 -19.12 6.25 -5.74
N ARG A 596 -18.25 6.59 -6.69
CA ARG A 596 -18.67 7.18 -7.98
C ARG A 596 -19.54 6.22 -8.78
N LEU A 597 -19.18 4.94 -8.81
CA LEU A 597 -20.00 3.89 -9.43
C LEU A 597 -21.39 3.81 -8.80
N LEU A 598 -21.47 3.80 -7.46
CA LEU A 598 -22.75 3.81 -6.74
C LEU A 598 -23.61 5.04 -7.04
N LEU A 599 -22.97 6.20 -7.26
CA LEU A 599 -23.66 7.46 -7.58
C LEU A 599 -23.95 7.63 -9.08
N GLY A 600 -23.60 6.66 -9.94
CA GLY A 600 -23.74 6.77 -11.39
C GLY A 600 -22.88 7.88 -12.02
N GLN A 601 -21.82 8.31 -11.33
CA GLN A 601 -20.91 9.34 -11.82
C GLN A 601 -19.85 8.72 -12.75
N PRO A 602 -19.46 9.41 -13.85
CA PRO A 602 -18.43 8.90 -14.75
C PRO A 602 -17.09 8.77 -14.03
N ALA A 603 -16.27 7.83 -14.48
CA ALA A 603 -14.89 7.71 -14.02
C ALA A 603 -14.15 9.04 -14.23
N ASP A 604 -13.42 9.47 -13.21
CA ASP A 604 -12.56 10.64 -13.29
C ASP A 604 -11.39 10.30 -14.21
N GLY A 605 -11.13 11.16 -15.20
CA GLY A 605 -10.31 10.79 -16.37
C GLY A 605 -8.90 10.27 -16.03
N LYS A 606 -8.40 9.38 -16.90
CA LYS A 606 -7.16 8.57 -16.85
C LYS A 606 -7.05 7.63 -15.65
N MET A 607 -7.12 6.33 -15.96
CA MET A 607 -6.85 5.23 -15.03
C MET A 607 -5.53 5.47 -14.26
N ALA A 608 -5.55 5.25 -12.94
CA ALA A 608 -4.34 5.23 -12.14
C ALA A 608 -3.34 4.22 -12.74
N PRO A 609 -2.02 4.52 -12.74
CA PRO A 609 -1.03 3.59 -13.27
C PRO A 609 -1.14 2.25 -12.53
N ALA A 610 -1.23 1.17 -13.29
CA ALA A 610 -1.36 -0.18 -12.74
C ALA A 610 -0.09 -0.53 -11.93
N PRO A 611 -0.23 -1.07 -10.70
CA PRO A 611 0.91 -1.36 -9.83
C PRO A 611 1.77 -2.51 -10.39
N ASP A 612 3.03 -2.62 -9.96
CA ASP A 612 3.89 -3.71 -10.46
C ASP A 612 3.46 -5.09 -9.94
N SER A 613 2.81 -5.14 -8.78
CA SER A 613 2.32 -6.32 -8.07
C SER A 613 0.97 -6.02 -7.40
N LEU A 614 0.17 -7.06 -7.14
CA LEU A 614 -1.08 -6.98 -6.35
C LEU A 614 -0.93 -7.69 -4.99
N GLY A 615 0.30 -7.86 -4.51
CA GLY A 615 0.55 -8.49 -3.20
C GLY A 615 0.05 -7.69 -2.00
N GLN A 616 -0.31 -6.42 -2.19
CA GLN A 616 -0.91 -5.55 -1.19
C GLN A 616 -2.39 -5.31 -1.52
N VAL A 617 -3.23 -5.28 -0.48
CA VAL A 617 -4.70 -5.17 -0.61
C VAL A 617 -5.11 -3.86 -1.29
N GLU A 618 -4.40 -2.77 -1.00
CA GLU A 618 -4.68 -1.44 -1.54
C GLU A 618 -4.33 -1.37 -3.03
N ASP A 619 -3.33 -2.12 -3.47
CA ASP A 619 -2.94 -2.23 -4.89
C ASP A 619 -3.99 -3.00 -5.70
N PHE A 620 -4.47 -4.12 -5.16
CA PHE A 620 -5.55 -4.90 -5.78
C PHE A 620 -6.83 -4.08 -5.92
N THR A 621 -7.35 -3.55 -4.81
CA THR A 621 -8.64 -2.86 -4.80
C THR A 621 -8.64 -1.61 -5.66
N LEU A 622 -7.55 -0.82 -5.62
CA LEU A 622 -7.42 0.36 -6.47
C LEU A 622 -7.43 -0.01 -7.96
N PHE A 623 -6.68 -1.05 -8.34
CA PHE A 623 -6.67 -1.50 -9.73
C PHE A 623 -8.04 -2.01 -10.17
N TYR A 624 -8.65 -2.87 -9.35
CA TYR A 624 -9.92 -3.53 -9.64
C TYR A 624 -11.07 -2.53 -9.75
N ASN A 625 -11.27 -1.67 -8.75
CA ASN A 625 -12.36 -0.68 -8.74
C ASN A 625 -12.22 0.34 -9.87
N ASN A 626 -10.99 0.77 -10.18
CA ASN A 626 -10.75 1.65 -11.33
C ASN A 626 -11.07 0.97 -12.65
N ALA A 627 -10.67 -0.30 -12.82
CA ALA A 627 -10.96 -1.04 -14.04
C ALA A 627 -12.48 -1.23 -14.22
N ILE A 628 -13.23 -1.54 -13.16
CA ILE A 628 -14.70 -1.56 -13.19
C ILE A 628 -15.26 -0.19 -13.59
N SER A 629 -14.78 0.90 -12.98
CA SER A 629 -15.26 2.25 -13.30
C SER A 629 -15.06 2.64 -14.77
N SER A 630 -14.06 2.05 -15.44
CA SER A 630 -13.73 2.32 -16.84
C SER A 630 -14.57 1.52 -17.85
N LEU A 631 -15.39 0.55 -17.42
CA LEU A 631 -16.16 -0.33 -18.30
C LEU A 631 -17.06 0.43 -19.27
N ALA A 632 -17.68 1.52 -18.82
CA ALA A 632 -18.54 2.38 -19.66
C ALA A 632 -17.80 3.00 -20.86
N THR A 633 -16.48 3.15 -20.79
CA THR A 633 -15.64 3.70 -21.86
C THR A 633 -15.06 2.64 -22.80
N ALA A 634 -15.31 1.35 -22.54
CA ALA A 634 -14.76 0.22 -23.29
C ALA A 634 -13.22 0.25 -23.39
N ASP A 635 -12.53 0.75 -22.36
CA ASP A 635 -11.07 0.79 -22.32
C ASP A 635 -10.50 -0.62 -22.18
N THR A 636 -9.56 -0.98 -23.05
CA THR A 636 -8.88 -2.28 -23.07
C THR A 636 -7.46 -2.23 -22.51
N SER A 637 -7.01 -1.06 -22.06
CA SER A 637 -5.66 -0.85 -21.52
C SER A 637 -5.35 -1.75 -20.31
N SER A 638 -6.36 -2.09 -19.52
CA SER A 638 -6.26 -2.96 -18.36
C SER A 638 -5.95 -4.42 -18.69
N ILE A 639 -6.35 -4.94 -19.87
CA ILE A 639 -6.23 -6.37 -20.22
C ILE A 639 -4.78 -6.87 -20.10
N ARG A 640 -3.81 -6.10 -20.61
CA ARG A 640 -2.39 -6.47 -20.55
C ARG A 640 -1.89 -6.57 -19.10
N HIS A 641 -2.39 -5.70 -18.23
CA HIS A 641 -2.05 -5.72 -16.81
C HIS A 641 -2.71 -6.91 -16.11
N ILE A 642 -3.99 -7.19 -16.41
CA ILE A 642 -4.70 -8.37 -15.88
C ILE A 642 -3.95 -9.66 -16.27
N ASP A 643 -3.52 -9.80 -17.52
CA ASP A 643 -2.74 -10.97 -17.97
C ASP A 643 -1.41 -11.12 -17.22
N LYS A 644 -0.70 -10.02 -16.98
CA LYS A 644 0.53 -10.01 -16.16
C LYS A 644 0.24 -10.49 -14.73
N TYR A 645 -0.86 -10.03 -14.14
CA TYR A 645 -1.22 -10.40 -12.77
C TYR A 645 -1.69 -11.84 -12.64
N LEU A 646 -2.48 -12.34 -13.58
CA LEU A 646 -2.93 -13.73 -13.63
C LEU A 646 -1.77 -14.72 -13.81
N ALA A 647 -0.69 -14.30 -14.47
CA ALA A 647 0.51 -15.12 -14.63
C ALA A 647 1.38 -15.23 -13.36
N ASN A 648 1.12 -14.41 -12.33
CA ASN A 648 1.91 -14.40 -11.10
C ASN A 648 1.23 -15.25 -10.00
N PRO A 649 1.84 -16.35 -9.52
CA PRO A 649 1.28 -17.19 -8.47
C PRO A 649 0.98 -16.46 -7.16
N ALA A 650 1.66 -15.35 -6.87
CA ALA A 650 1.41 -14.54 -5.68
C ALA A 650 0.01 -13.93 -5.63
N ASN A 651 -0.69 -13.84 -6.77
CA ASN A 651 -2.02 -13.23 -6.89
C ASN A 651 -3.14 -14.27 -6.88
N GLN A 652 -2.87 -15.52 -6.46
CA GLN A 652 -3.86 -16.61 -6.50
C GLN A 652 -5.16 -16.27 -5.76
N LEU A 653 -5.07 -15.52 -4.65
CA LEU A 653 -6.23 -15.04 -3.87
C LEU A 653 -7.19 -14.16 -4.68
N PHE A 654 -6.72 -13.50 -5.74
CA PHE A 654 -7.50 -12.55 -6.55
C PHE A 654 -7.81 -13.09 -7.95
N GLN A 655 -7.51 -14.36 -8.22
CA GLN A 655 -7.53 -14.91 -9.56
C GLN A 655 -8.94 -14.93 -10.18
N GLU A 656 -9.95 -15.33 -9.40
CA GLU A 656 -11.34 -15.37 -9.83
C GLU A 656 -11.86 -13.98 -10.19
N ASP A 657 -11.65 -12.99 -9.30
CA ASP A 657 -12.07 -11.60 -9.52
C ASP A 657 -11.36 -10.98 -10.73
N LEU A 658 -10.06 -11.22 -10.91
CA LEU A 658 -9.30 -10.74 -12.08
C LEU A 658 -9.80 -11.36 -13.39
N LEU A 659 -10.14 -12.65 -13.41
CA LEU A 659 -10.72 -13.31 -14.58
C LEU A 659 -12.11 -12.73 -14.88
N PHE A 660 -12.94 -12.53 -13.87
CA PHE A 660 -14.26 -11.94 -14.05
C PHE A 660 -14.16 -10.52 -14.62
N LEU A 661 -13.29 -9.68 -14.05
CA LEU A 661 -12.98 -8.35 -14.55
C LEU A 661 -12.49 -8.38 -16.00
N LYS A 662 -11.61 -9.33 -16.37
CA LYS A 662 -11.16 -9.51 -17.75
C LYS A 662 -12.32 -9.82 -18.68
N GLY A 663 -13.24 -10.68 -18.27
CA GLY A 663 -14.47 -11.00 -19.00
C GLY A 663 -15.33 -9.76 -19.23
N MET A 664 -15.58 -8.97 -18.18
CA MET A 664 -16.32 -7.70 -18.25
C MET A 664 -15.67 -6.70 -19.23
N VAL A 665 -14.34 -6.55 -19.17
CA VAL A 665 -13.61 -5.65 -20.09
C VAL A 665 -13.70 -6.15 -21.54
N HIS A 666 -13.59 -7.46 -21.79
CA HIS A 666 -13.80 -8.02 -23.13
C HIS A 666 -15.23 -7.79 -23.64
N HIS A 667 -16.25 -7.93 -22.79
CA HIS A 667 -17.64 -7.67 -23.15
C HIS A 667 -17.84 -6.20 -23.52
N ALA A 668 -17.39 -5.28 -22.66
CA ALA A 668 -17.46 -3.84 -22.91
C ALA A 668 -16.73 -3.44 -24.21
N ALA A 669 -15.60 -4.08 -24.52
CA ALA A 669 -14.83 -3.86 -25.74
C ALA A 669 -15.42 -4.51 -27.01
N GLY A 670 -16.59 -5.16 -26.93
CA GLY A 670 -17.23 -5.81 -28.07
C GLY A 670 -16.50 -7.07 -28.55
N ARG A 671 -15.92 -7.84 -27.63
CA ARG A 671 -15.29 -9.16 -27.88
C ARG A 671 -16.10 -10.27 -27.20
N PRO A 672 -17.32 -10.56 -27.68
CA PRO A 672 -18.27 -11.44 -26.99
C PRO A 672 -17.76 -12.87 -26.81
N VAL A 673 -16.97 -13.38 -27.76
CA VAL A 673 -16.39 -14.74 -27.70
C VAL A 673 -15.45 -14.90 -26.51
N GLU A 674 -14.49 -13.99 -26.36
CA GLU A 674 -13.52 -14.05 -25.27
C GLU A 674 -14.20 -13.83 -23.92
N ALA A 675 -15.13 -12.87 -23.86
CA ALA A 675 -15.90 -12.61 -22.64
C ALA A 675 -16.69 -13.85 -22.20
N ARG A 676 -17.42 -14.47 -23.13
CA ARG A 676 -18.21 -15.67 -22.85
C ARG A 676 -17.34 -16.87 -22.46
N ARG A 677 -16.26 -17.14 -23.19
CA ARG A 677 -15.35 -18.25 -22.88
C ARG A 677 -14.76 -18.15 -21.48
N ILE A 678 -14.38 -16.92 -21.06
CA ILE A 678 -13.87 -16.68 -19.71
C ILE A 678 -14.97 -16.96 -18.67
N LEU A 679 -16.17 -16.42 -18.86
CA LEU A 679 -17.27 -16.60 -17.91
C LEU A 679 -17.80 -18.04 -17.85
N GLU A 680 -17.85 -18.77 -18.97
CA GLU A 680 -18.22 -20.19 -18.97
C GLU A 680 -17.23 -21.04 -18.19
N ASN A 681 -15.92 -20.75 -18.32
CA ASN A 681 -14.90 -21.43 -17.54
C ASN A 681 -15.06 -21.10 -16.04
N LEU A 682 -15.25 -19.82 -15.70
CA LEU A 682 -15.53 -19.40 -14.32
C LEU A 682 -16.80 -20.08 -13.76
N ALA A 683 -17.88 -20.14 -14.54
CA ALA A 683 -19.12 -20.78 -14.15
C ALA A 683 -18.94 -22.30 -13.92
N GLY A 684 -18.11 -22.95 -14.73
CA GLY A 684 -17.82 -24.39 -14.60
C GLY A 684 -16.81 -24.76 -13.51
N THR A 685 -16.02 -23.79 -13.02
CA THR A 685 -14.94 -24.02 -12.04
C THR A 685 -15.21 -23.40 -10.66
N SER A 686 -16.09 -22.41 -10.55
CA SER A 686 -16.43 -21.77 -9.28
C SER A 686 -17.43 -22.60 -8.48
N ASP A 687 -17.08 -22.93 -7.24
CA ASP A 687 -17.95 -23.68 -6.34
C ASP A 687 -19.09 -22.82 -5.76
N THR A 688 -18.93 -21.50 -5.70
CA THR A 688 -19.84 -20.59 -4.96
C THR A 688 -20.54 -19.56 -5.84
N ARG A 689 -19.93 -19.13 -6.95
CA ARG A 689 -20.45 -18.07 -7.83
C ARG A 689 -20.91 -18.57 -9.21
N SER A 690 -20.98 -19.88 -9.41
CA SER A 690 -21.40 -20.49 -10.68
C SER A 690 -22.73 -19.92 -11.21
N GLY A 691 -23.77 -19.89 -10.36
CA GLY A 691 -25.08 -19.33 -10.72
C GLY A 691 -25.01 -17.86 -11.12
N TYR A 692 -24.18 -17.06 -10.45
CA TYR A 692 -23.97 -15.65 -10.79
C TYR A 692 -23.34 -15.47 -12.18
N TYR A 693 -22.29 -16.22 -12.52
CA TYR A 693 -21.67 -16.11 -13.85
C TYR A 693 -22.60 -16.54 -14.98
N TYR A 694 -23.41 -17.58 -14.79
CA TYR A 694 -24.46 -17.95 -15.74
C TYR A 694 -25.53 -16.86 -15.88
N HIS A 695 -25.90 -16.19 -14.78
CA HIS A 695 -26.81 -15.04 -14.83
C HIS A 695 -26.22 -13.89 -15.67
N VAL A 696 -24.93 -13.57 -15.49
CA VAL A 696 -24.24 -12.54 -16.29
C VAL A 696 -24.25 -12.91 -17.78
N LEU A 697 -23.93 -14.17 -18.12
CA LEU A 697 -24.00 -14.67 -19.50
C LEU A 697 -25.41 -14.53 -20.10
N GLY A 698 -26.45 -14.84 -19.31
CA GLY A 698 -27.84 -14.65 -19.69
C GLY A 698 -28.17 -13.18 -20.01
N ILE A 699 -27.73 -12.24 -19.16
CA ILE A 699 -27.90 -10.79 -19.40
C ILE A 699 -27.17 -10.35 -20.68
N TRP A 700 -25.93 -10.78 -20.91
CA TRP A 700 -25.20 -10.43 -22.13
C TRP A 700 -25.88 -10.96 -23.40
N LEU A 701 -26.48 -12.15 -23.35
CA LEU A 701 -27.22 -12.69 -24.49
C LEU A 701 -28.59 -12.02 -24.67
N MET A 702 -29.24 -11.60 -23.59
CA MET A 702 -30.43 -10.74 -23.64
C MET A 702 -30.11 -9.38 -24.27
N GLU A 703 -28.95 -8.81 -23.94
CA GLU A 703 -28.43 -7.62 -24.58
C GLU A 703 -28.32 -7.89 -26.09
N GLU A 704 -27.65 -8.96 -26.49
CA GLU A 704 -27.42 -9.37 -27.89
C GLU A 704 -28.64 -9.94 -28.62
N ARG A 705 -29.82 -9.92 -27.98
CA ARG A 705 -31.11 -10.40 -28.53
C ARG A 705 -31.12 -11.88 -28.90
N ASN A 706 -30.20 -12.67 -28.36
CA ASN A 706 -30.20 -14.13 -28.48
C ASN A 706 -31.00 -14.75 -27.32
N TYR A 707 -32.32 -14.50 -27.34
CA TYR A 707 -33.20 -14.77 -26.21
C TYR A 707 -33.30 -16.25 -25.84
N ARG A 708 -33.31 -17.15 -26.83
CA ARG A 708 -33.40 -18.60 -26.58
C ARG A 708 -32.15 -19.14 -25.90
N THR A 709 -30.96 -18.70 -26.32
CA THR A 709 -29.72 -19.08 -25.63
C THR A 709 -29.62 -18.41 -24.26
N ALA A 710 -30.06 -17.15 -24.13
CA ALA A 710 -30.13 -16.47 -22.84
C ALA A 710 -31.00 -17.23 -21.83
N ALA A 711 -32.17 -17.73 -22.26
CA ALA A 711 -33.04 -18.56 -21.44
C ALA A 711 -32.31 -19.82 -20.92
N GLY A 712 -31.54 -20.49 -21.77
CA GLY A 712 -30.71 -21.63 -21.36
C GLY A 712 -29.70 -21.29 -20.26
N TYR A 713 -29.04 -20.12 -20.35
CA TYR A 713 -28.13 -19.68 -19.30
C TYR A 713 -28.84 -19.25 -18.02
N PHE A 714 -30.00 -18.60 -18.10
CA PHE A 714 -30.78 -18.33 -16.89
C PHE A 714 -31.26 -19.62 -16.24
N LYS A 715 -31.60 -20.65 -17.02
CA LYS A 715 -31.89 -21.97 -16.47
C LYS A 715 -30.71 -22.53 -15.67
N LEU A 716 -29.52 -22.56 -16.27
CA LEU A 716 -28.29 -22.96 -15.57
C LEU A 716 -28.01 -22.09 -14.34
N ALA A 717 -28.27 -20.79 -14.41
CA ALA A 717 -28.11 -19.88 -13.28
C ALA A 717 -29.00 -20.31 -12.10
N LYS A 718 -30.28 -20.60 -12.34
CA LYS A 718 -31.21 -21.11 -11.31
C LYS A 718 -30.74 -22.44 -10.73
N ASP A 719 -30.36 -23.38 -11.61
CA ASP A 719 -29.93 -24.73 -11.22
C ASP A 719 -28.66 -24.70 -10.33
N HIS A 720 -27.85 -23.64 -10.47
CA HIS A 720 -26.63 -23.37 -9.70
C HIS A 720 -26.80 -22.28 -8.61
N GLY A 721 -28.05 -22.00 -8.18
CA GLY A 721 -28.33 -21.18 -6.98
C GLY A 721 -28.26 -19.66 -7.19
N ALA A 722 -28.50 -19.15 -8.40
CA ALA A 722 -28.56 -17.71 -8.68
C ALA A 722 -29.75 -16.99 -7.99
N SER A 723 -29.71 -15.66 -8.00
CA SER A 723 -30.70 -14.78 -7.37
C SER A 723 -32.10 -14.89 -7.98
N ALA A 724 -33.13 -14.41 -7.26
CA ALA A 724 -34.51 -14.35 -7.74
C ALA A 724 -34.67 -13.61 -9.09
N GLN A 725 -33.79 -12.64 -9.34
CA GLN A 725 -33.74 -11.91 -10.62
C GLN A 725 -33.42 -12.83 -11.81
N ALA A 726 -32.67 -13.92 -11.61
CA ALA A 726 -32.42 -14.92 -12.65
C ALA A 726 -33.68 -15.70 -13.03
N PHE A 727 -34.59 -15.95 -12.06
CA PHE A 727 -35.87 -16.61 -12.32
C PHE A 727 -36.78 -15.75 -13.20
N LEU A 728 -36.94 -14.48 -12.85
CA LEU A 728 -37.69 -13.54 -13.68
C LEU A 728 -37.08 -13.38 -15.08
N ALA A 729 -35.76 -13.22 -15.15
CA ALA A 729 -35.07 -13.06 -16.42
C ALA A 729 -35.19 -14.30 -17.32
N HIS A 730 -35.30 -15.51 -16.75
CA HIS A 730 -35.61 -16.73 -17.49
C HIS A 730 -36.97 -16.64 -18.18
N GLY A 731 -38.02 -16.25 -17.45
CA GLY A 731 -39.36 -16.04 -18.00
C GLY A 731 -39.39 -14.96 -19.09
N TYR A 732 -38.69 -13.85 -18.88
CA TYR A 732 -38.59 -12.78 -19.89
C TYR A 732 -37.87 -13.24 -21.15
N ALA A 733 -36.77 -13.99 -21.01
CA ALA A 733 -36.02 -14.52 -22.13
C ALA A 733 -36.87 -15.50 -22.96
N LEU A 734 -37.60 -16.42 -22.33
CA LEU A 734 -38.50 -17.35 -23.02
C LEU A 734 -39.67 -16.65 -23.70
N THR A 735 -40.22 -15.62 -23.05
CA THR A 735 -41.28 -14.77 -23.62
C THR A 735 -40.80 -14.09 -24.90
N LEU A 736 -39.62 -13.46 -24.86
CA LEU A 736 -39.02 -12.80 -26.03
C LEU A 736 -38.48 -13.79 -27.07
N ALA A 737 -38.24 -15.05 -26.69
CA ALA A 737 -37.92 -16.15 -27.59
C ALA A 737 -39.15 -16.80 -28.25
N TYR A 738 -40.35 -16.31 -27.96
CA TYR A 738 -41.63 -16.81 -28.49
C TYR A 738 -41.92 -18.27 -28.10
N GLN A 739 -41.51 -18.67 -26.89
CA GLN A 739 -41.75 -20.00 -26.32
C GLN A 739 -42.82 -19.93 -25.24
N SER A 740 -44.06 -19.58 -25.60
CA SER A 740 -45.12 -19.29 -24.63
C SER A 740 -45.38 -20.38 -23.58
N PRO A 741 -45.42 -21.69 -23.92
CA PRO A 741 -45.62 -22.74 -22.91
C PRO A 741 -44.48 -22.78 -21.87
N ASP A 742 -43.23 -22.78 -22.34
CA ASP A 742 -42.05 -22.81 -21.48
C ASP A 742 -41.93 -21.53 -20.65
N ALA A 743 -42.34 -20.38 -21.21
CA ALA A 743 -42.33 -19.09 -20.54
C ALA A 743 -43.30 -19.05 -19.36
N LEU A 744 -44.52 -19.60 -19.52
CA LEU A 744 -45.50 -19.67 -18.43
C LEU A 744 -45.00 -20.55 -17.29
N GLU A 745 -44.41 -21.71 -17.59
CA GLU A 745 -43.79 -22.59 -16.59
C GLU A 745 -42.66 -21.87 -15.85
N ALA A 746 -41.76 -21.22 -16.58
CA ALA A 746 -40.66 -20.47 -15.98
C ALA A 746 -41.11 -19.30 -15.08
N LEU A 747 -42.24 -18.66 -15.39
CA LEU A 747 -42.83 -17.61 -14.55
C LEU A 747 -43.46 -18.19 -13.27
N ASP A 748 -44.07 -19.38 -13.35
CA ASP A 748 -44.58 -20.08 -12.17
C ASP A 748 -43.45 -20.48 -11.20
N GLU A 749 -42.28 -20.86 -11.73
CA GLU A 749 -41.10 -21.17 -10.92
C GLU A 749 -40.55 -19.98 -10.10
N VAL A 750 -40.87 -18.72 -10.46
CA VAL A 750 -40.46 -17.55 -9.67
C VAL A 750 -41.03 -17.61 -8.25
N ALA A 751 -42.16 -18.29 -8.05
CA ALA A 751 -42.75 -18.54 -6.73
C ALA A 751 -41.79 -19.28 -5.78
N PHE A 752 -40.82 -20.06 -6.29
CA PHE A 752 -39.82 -20.76 -5.48
C PHE A 752 -38.80 -19.83 -4.82
N THR A 753 -38.73 -18.57 -5.22
CA THR A 753 -37.78 -17.59 -4.66
C THR A 753 -38.24 -17.02 -3.31
N GLU A 754 -39.53 -17.14 -2.99
CA GLU A 754 -40.19 -16.58 -1.80
C GLU A 754 -40.05 -15.05 -1.66
N GLN A 755 -39.60 -14.34 -2.71
CA GLN A 755 -39.52 -12.88 -2.72
C GLN A 755 -40.81 -12.28 -3.29
N GLU A 756 -41.47 -11.43 -2.50
CA GLU A 756 -42.79 -10.88 -2.82
C GLU A 756 -42.81 -10.10 -4.15
N GLU A 757 -41.89 -9.13 -4.31
CA GLU A 757 -41.84 -8.27 -5.50
C GLU A 757 -41.61 -9.07 -6.80
N PRO A 758 -40.59 -9.95 -6.93
CA PRO A 758 -40.44 -10.77 -8.13
C PRO A 758 -41.63 -11.67 -8.43
N VAL A 759 -42.27 -12.23 -7.40
CA VAL A 759 -43.42 -13.13 -7.56
C VAL A 759 -44.65 -12.39 -8.07
N GLU A 760 -44.90 -11.17 -7.60
CA GLU A 760 -46.01 -10.35 -8.09
C GLU A 760 -45.83 -9.99 -9.57
N VAL A 761 -44.62 -9.57 -9.95
CA VAL A 761 -44.28 -9.25 -11.34
C VAL A 761 -44.44 -10.47 -12.25
N ALA A 762 -43.95 -11.64 -11.82
CA ALA A 762 -44.09 -12.89 -12.57
C ALA A 762 -45.57 -13.28 -12.78
N ARG A 763 -46.38 -13.18 -11.73
CA ARG A 763 -47.81 -13.52 -11.78
C ARG A 763 -48.57 -12.57 -12.70
N ALA A 764 -48.30 -11.27 -12.64
CA ALA A 764 -48.92 -10.29 -13.51
C ALA A 764 -48.62 -10.57 -14.99
N LEU A 765 -47.34 -10.81 -15.33
CA LEU A 765 -46.94 -11.16 -16.68
C LEU A 765 -47.57 -12.49 -17.13
N ARG A 766 -47.57 -13.51 -16.28
CA ARG A 766 -48.20 -14.81 -16.57
C ARG A 766 -49.68 -14.64 -16.91
N THR A 767 -50.43 -13.90 -16.09
CA THR A 767 -51.86 -13.61 -16.33
C THR A 767 -52.06 -12.84 -17.63
N LEU A 768 -51.20 -11.88 -17.95
CA LEU A 768 -51.25 -11.15 -19.21
C LEU A 768 -51.06 -12.07 -20.43
N LEU A 769 -50.07 -12.97 -20.38
CA LEU A 769 -49.74 -13.87 -21.49
C LEU A 769 -50.84 -14.90 -21.81
N GLU A 770 -51.74 -15.20 -20.86
CA GLU A 770 -52.88 -16.12 -21.05
C GLU A 770 -54.14 -15.45 -21.65
N GLN A 771 -54.20 -14.12 -21.70
CA GLN A 771 -55.38 -13.41 -22.21
C GLN A 771 -55.48 -13.48 -23.75
N PRO A 772 -56.70 -13.49 -24.31
CA PRO A 772 -56.89 -13.34 -25.75
C PRO A 772 -56.61 -11.90 -26.22
N VAL A 773 -56.08 -11.75 -27.43
CA VAL A 773 -55.63 -10.46 -27.99
C VAL A 773 -56.72 -9.36 -27.93
N ASP A 774 -57.98 -9.70 -28.21
CA ASP A 774 -59.09 -8.74 -28.18
C ASP A 774 -59.34 -8.18 -26.77
N SER A 775 -59.18 -9.02 -25.74
CA SER A 775 -59.29 -8.59 -24.33
C SER A 775 -58.16 -7.64 -23.96
N VAL A 776 -56.95 -7.93 -24.41
CA VAL A 776 -55.77 -7.09 -24.15
C VAL A 776 -55.92 -5.72 -24.81
N ILE A 777 -56.37 -5.68 -26.08
CA ILE A 777 -56.60 -4.42 -26.80
C ILE A 777 -57.64 -3.55 -26.09
N ALA A 778 -58.73 -4.16 -25.60
CA ALA A 778 -59.85 -3.43 -24.99
C ALA A 778 -59.59 -2.98 -23.55
N ASN A 779 -58.97 -3.84 -22.73
CA ASN A 779 -59.02 -3.72 -21.27
C ASN A 779 -57.66 -3.60 -20.59
N ALA A 780 -56.55 -3.99 -21.22
CA ALA A 780 -55.25 -3.98 -20.58
C ALA A 780 -54.64 -2.57 -20.48
N SER A 781 -53.66 -2.40 -19.58
CA SER A 781 -52.92 -1.14 -19.49
C SER A 781 -52.04 -0.92 -20.74
N ASP A 782 -51.60 0.30 -20.96
CA ASP A 782 -50.70 0.59 -22.09
C ASP A 782 -49.35 -0.13 -21.98
N ASN A 783 -48.86 -0.39 -20.76
CA ASN A 783 -47.66 -1.20 -20.52
C ASN A 783 -47.91 -2.65 -20.97
N ASP A 784 -48.99 -3.25 -20.47
CA ASP A 784 -49.39 -4.62 -20.78
C ASP A 784 -49.61 -4.84 -22.28
N LYS A 785 -50.27 -3.89 -22.97
CA LYS A 785 -50.45 -3.97 -24.43
C LYS A 785 -49.12 -4.05 -25.17
N VAL A 786 -48.12 -3.30 -24.74
CA VAL A 786 -46.78 -3.31 -25.36
C VAL A 786 -46.00 -4.56 -24.99
N GLN A 787 -46.06 -5.02 -23.74
CA GLN A 787 -45.47 -6.30 -23.32
C GLN A 787 -46.07 -7.47 -24.11
N TYR A 788 -47.39 -7.49 -24.27
CA TYR A 788 -48.11 -8.51 -25.05
C TYR A 788 -47.74 -8.46 -26.54
N LEU A 789 -47.64 -7.24 -27.11
CA LEU A 789 -47.15 -7.05 -28.48
C LEU A 789 -45.73 -7.61 -28.66
N LEU A 790 -44.84 -7.37 -27.70
CA LEU A 790 -43.46 -7.89 -27.72
C LEU A 790 -43.42 -9.42 -27.58
N ALA A 791 -44.29 -9.99 -26.75
CA ALA A 791 -44.33 -11.42 -26.43
C ALA A 791 -44.87 -12.30 -27.58
N TYR A 792 -45.76 -11.79 -28.41
CA TYR A 792 -46.45 -12.56 -29.46
C TYR A 792 -46.20 -12.02 -30.87
N LEU A 793 -45.17 -11.18 -31.05
CA LEU A 793 -44.95 -10.43 -32.29
C LEU A 793 -45.05 -11.27 -33.60
N PRO A 794 -44.39 -12.45 -33.74
CA PRO A 794 -44.41 -13.20 -35.00
C PRO A 794 -45.75 -13.87 -35.30
N SER A 795 -46.60 -14.10 -34.30
CA SER A 795 -47.87 -14.81 -34.46
C SER A 795 -49.03 -13.92 -34.89
N PHE A 796 -48.90 -12.60 -34.80
CA PHE A 796 -49.98 -11.67 -35.13
C PHE A 796 -50.18 -11.47 -36.63
N THR A 797 -51.40 -11.08 -36.97
CA THR A 797 -51.78 -10.47 -38.25
C THR A 797 -51.42 -8.98 -38.31
N VAL A 798 -51.42 -8.40 -39.51
CA VAL A 798 -51.15 -6.95 -39.68
C VAL A 798 -52.20 -6.11 -38.94
N GLU A 799 -53.45 -6.56 -38.97
CA GLU A 799 -54.59 -5.91 -38.35
C GLU A 799 -54.47 -5.89 -36.83
N GLU A 800 -54.07 -7.00 -36.21
CA GLU A 800 -53.86 -7.11 -34.76
C GLU A 800 -52.69 -6.22 -34.29
N VAL A 801 -51.56 -6.24 -35.01
CA VAL A 801 -50.42 -5.36 -34.69
C VAL A 801 -50.83 -3.89 -34.79
N ASP A 802 -51.53 -3.50 -35.84
CA ASP A 802 -52.00 -2.13 -36.02
C ASP A 802 -53.01 -1.72 -34.94
N ALA A 803 -53.89 -2.63 -34.52
CA ALA A 803 -54.88 -2.39 -33.47
C ALA A 803 -54.20 -2.20 -32.10
N LEU A 804 -53.25 -3.07 -31.73
CA LEU A 804 -52.46 -2.96 -30.51
C LEU A 804 -51.65 -1.66 -30.48
N VAL A 805 -50.98 -1.30 -31.56
CA VAL A 805 -50.15 -0.08 -31.61
C VAL A 805 -51.01 1.19 -31.52
N LYS A 806 -52.20 1.19 -32.14
CA LYS A 806 -53.14 2.33 -32.08
C LYS A 806 -53.83 2.46 -30.73
N SER A 807 -54.02 1.36 -30.00
CA SER A 807 -54.69 1.38 -28.69
C SER A 807 -53.81 1.87 -27.54
N VAL A 808 -52.50 2.00 -27.76
CA VAL A 808 -51.53 2.61 -26.81
C VAL A 808 -51.58 4.14 -26.89
N GLN A 809 -51.93 4.79 -25.79
CA GLN A 809 -52.08 6.25 -25.67
C GLN A 809 -50.85 6.92 -25.02
N GLU A 810 -50.21 6.25 -24.06
CA GLU A 810 -49.01 6.73 -23.39
C GLU A 810 -47.88 6.95 -24.41
N LYS A 811 -47.22 8.11 -24.31
CA LYS A 811 -46.33 8.61 -25.36
C LYS A 811 -45.06 7.76 -25.51
N GLU A 812 -44.39 7.40 -24.42
CA GLU A 812 -43.13 6.67 -24.47
C GLU A 812 -43.34 5.19 -24.85
N LEU A 813 -44.37 4.55 -24.32
CA LEU A 813 -44.78 3.19 -24.68
C LEU A 813 -45.24 3.11 -26.14
N ARG A 814 -45.93 4.14 -26.65
CA ARG A 814 -46.27 4.21 -28.07
C ARG A 814 -45.03 4.28 -28.96
N ARG A 815 -43.95 4.94 -28.52
CA ARG A 815 -42.67 4.93 -29.26
C ARG A 815 -42.10 3.52 -29.36
N VAL A 816 -42.14 2.75 -28.27
CA VAL A 816 -41.73 1.34 -28.27
C VAL A 816 -42.60 0.52 -29.22
N ALA A 817 -43.93 0.64 -29.13
CA ALA A 817 -44.89 -0.06 -29.98
C ALA A 817 -44.67 0.21 -31.48
N LEU A 818 -44.42 1.48 -31.86
CA LEU A 818 -44.12 1.88 -33.23
C LEU A 818 -42.85 1.22 -33.78
N VAL A 819 -41.78 1.15 -32.98
CA VAL A 819 -40.53 0.49 -33.37
C VAL A 819 -40.72 -1.02 -33.50
N THR A 820 -41.50 -1.62 -32.60
CA THR A 820 -41.83 -3.06 -32.63
C THR A 820 -42.68 -3.43 -33.86
N ARG A 821 -43.61 -2.56 -34.27
CA ARG A 821 -44.37 -2.73 -35.53
C ARG A 821 -43.47 -2.76 -36.77
N ILE A 822 -42.40 -1.97 -36.77
CA ILE A 822 -41.41 -1.99 -37.86
C ILE A 822 -40.64 -3.32 -37.86
N ASP A 823 -40.27 -3.85 -36.69
CA ASP A 823 -39.66 -5.19 -36.59
C ASP A 823 -40.57 -6.25 -37.22
N TYR A 824 -41.87 -6.21 -36.91
CA TYR A 824 -42.87 -7.12 -37.50
C TYR A 824 -42.91 -7.05 -39.04
N PHE A 825 -42.95 -5.83 -39.62
CA PHE A 825 -42.98 -5.68 -41.07
C PHE A 825 -41.68 -6.13 -41.74
N LEU A 826 -40.52 -5.91 -41.10
CA LEU A 826 -39.24 -6.39 -41.60
C LEU A 826 -39.16 -7.93 -41.56
N LEU A 827 -39.56 -8.54 -40.44
CA LEU A 827 -39.60 -10.01 -40.27
C LEU A 827 -40.47 -10.67 -41.35
N ASN A 828 -41.65 -10.11 -41.63
CA ASN A 828 -42.61 -10.62 -42.62
C ASN A 828 -42.33 -10.15 -44.06
N ARG A 829 -41.16 -9.54 -44.33
CA ARG A 829 -40.74 -9.06 -45.65
C ARG A 829 -41.71 -8.06 -46.31
N ARG A 830 -42.45 -7.29 -45.51
CA ARG A 830 -43.43 -6.27 -45.97
C ARG A 830 -42.76 -4.91 -46.15
N TRP A 831 -41.84 -4.79 -47.12
CA TRP A 831 -40.94 -3.64 -47.26
C TRP A 831 -41.61 -2.28 -47.39
N ARG A 832 -42.73 -2.20 -48.12
CA ARG A 832 -43.48 -0.94 -48.29
C ARG A 832 -44.08 -0.47 -46.98
N LEU A 833 -44.74 -1.37 -46.24
CA LEU A 833 -45.31 -1.06 -44.93
C LEU A 833 -44.22 -0.69 -43.92
N ALA A 834 -43.07 -1.38 -43.95
CA ALA A 834 -41.92 -1.03 -43.13
C ALA A 834 -41.41 0.39 -43.43
N HIS A 835 -41.31 0.77 -44.71
CA HIS A 835 -40.90 2.13 -45.11
C HIS A 835 -41.85 3.20 -44.58
N ASP A 836 -43.16 3.01 -44.75
CA ASP A 836 -44.18 3.94 -44.31
C ASP A 836 -44.19 4.06 -42.78
N ALA A 837 -44.06 2.94 -42.06
CA ALA A 837 -43.98 2.91 -40.60
C ALA A 837 -42.71 3.59 -40.05
N ILE A 838 -41.55 3.44 -40.71
CA ILE A 838 -40.32 4.16 -40.30
C ILE A 838 -40.50 5.67 -40.45
N LYS A 839 -41.15 6.12 -41.53
CA LYS A 839 -41.42 7.54 -41.76
C LYS A 839 -42.35 8.11 -40.68
N GLU A 840 -43.39 7.37 -40.30
CA GLU A 840 -44.29 7.71 -39.20
C GLU A 840 -43.52 7.85 -37.88
N ALA A 841 -42.81 6.79 -37.49
CA ALA A 841 -42.08 6.71 -36.22
C ALA A 841 -40.95 7.74 -36.12
N GLY A 842 -40.30 8.09 -37.24
CA GLY A 842 -39.16 9.01 -37.28
C GLY A 842 -39.45 10.42 -36.76
N SER A 843 -40.72 10.85 -36.77
CA SER A 843 -41.17 12.15 -36.25
C SER A 843 -41.37 12.16 -34.73
N VAL A 844 -41.66 11.00 -34.13
CA VAL A 844 -42.01 10.83 -32.71
C VAL A 844 -40.81 10.40 -31.86
N LEU A 845 -39.81 9.79 -32.48
CA LEU A 845 -38.59 9.29 -31.83
C LEU A 845 -37.50 10.37 -31.69
N ARG A 846 -37.80 11.45 -30.95
CA ARG A 846 -36.84 12.47 -30.50
C ARG A 846 -36.99 12.62 -28.98
N PRO A 847 -35.92 12.62 -28.16
CA PRO A 847 -34.49 12.82 -28.49
C PRO A 847 -33.73 11.58 -29.01
N GLU A 848 -32.42 11.72 -29.24
CA GLU A 848 -31.51 10.64 -29.69
C GLU A 848 -31.20 9.63 -28.57
N ASP A 849 -32.02 8.59 -28.45
CA ASP A 849 -31.94 7.53 -27.43
C ASP A 849 -31.81 6.12 -28.04
N GLU A 850 -31.92 5.06 -27.22
CA GLU A 850 -31.84 3.66 -27.68
C GLU A 850 -32.88 3.35 -28.77
N LEU A 851 -34.12 3.85 -28.63
CA LEU A 851 -35.17 3.64 -29.62
C LEU A 851 -34.86 4.35 -30.94
N ARG A 852 -34.25 5.55 -30.89
CA ARG A 852 -33.78 6.24 -32.10
C ARG A 852 -32.65 5.47 -32.78
N SER A 853 -31.71 4.91 -32.02
CA SER A 853 -30.66 4.04 -32.54
C SER A 853 -31.26 2.80 -33.23
N LYS A 854 -32.24 2.15 -32.58
CA LYS A 854 -32.95 0.98 -33.12
C LYS A 854 -33.72 1.31 -34.42
N LEU A 855 -34.40 2.45 -34.49
CA LEU A 855 -35.08 2.91 -35.72
C LEU A 855 -34.08 3.11 -36.87
N ASN A 856 -32.96 3.77 -36.59
CA ASN A 856 -31.92 3.99 -37.60
C ASN A 856 -31.32 2.67 -38.09
N MET A 857 -31.14 1.69 -37.19
CA MET A 857 -30.75 0.32 -37.54
C MET A 857 -31.78 -0.36 -38.46
N GLN A 858 -33.07 -0.28 -38.15
CA GLN A 858 -34.14 -0.81 -39.00
C GLN A 858 -34.17 -0.14 -40.38
N GLN A 859 -33.94 1.17 -40.44
CA GLN A 859 -33.85 1.93 -41.68
C GLN A 859 -32.68 1.48 -42.56
N MET A 860 -31.51 1.22 -41.95
CA MET A 860 -30.35 0.69 -42.66
C MET A 860 -30.59 -0.73 -43.18
N LYS A 861 -31.21 -1.61 -42.37
CA LYS A 861 -31.63 -2.95 -42.80
C LYS A 861 -32.62 -2.87 -43.97
N LEU A 862 -33.60 -1.98 -43.93
CA LEU A 862 -34.54 -1.78 -45.02
C LEU A 862 -33.85 -1.33 -46.31
N TRP A 863 -32.90 -0.39 -46.25
CA TRP A 863 -32.12 0.01 -47.43
C TRP A 863 -31.30 -1.15 -47.99
N LEU A 864 -30.73 -1.99 -47.13
CA LEU A 864 -30.01 -3.19 -47.55
C LEU A 864 -30.95 -4.19 -48.24
N TYR A 865 -32.08 -4.56 -47.63
CA TYR A 865 -33.03 -5.53 -48.19
C TYR A 865 -33.67 -5.07 -49.50
N THR A 866 -33.86 -3.75 -49.66
CA THR A 866 -34.38 -3.13 -50.90
C THR A 866 -33.28 -2.78 -51.91
N LYS A 867 -32.03 -3.18 -51.66
CA LYS A 867 -30.85 -2.93 -52.52
C LYS A 867 -30.56 -1.45 -52.77
N ASN A 868 -31.01 -0.55 -51.91
CA ASN A 868 -30.73 0.89 -51.96
C ASN A 868 -29.38 1.22 -51.32
N HIS A 869 -28.30 0.69 -51.90
CA HIS A 869 -26.95 0.79 -51.36
C HIS A 869 -26.41 2.22 -51.32
N ASP A 870 -26.83 3.10 -52.24
CA ASP A 870 -26.39 4.50 -52.27
C ASP A 870 -26.96 5.31 -51.11
N ALA A 871 -28.24 5.09 -50.76
CA ALA A 871 -28.82 5.71 -49.57
C ALA A 871 -28.13 5.22 -48.30
N LEU A 872 -27.85 3.92 -48.21
CA LEU A 872 -27.13 3.32 -47.08
C LEU A 872 -25.74 3.94 -46.92
N LEU A 873 -24.92 3.96 -47.99
CA LEU A 873 -23.57 4.51 -47.95
C LEU A 873 -23.54 6.00 -47.58
N ASN A 874 -24.40 6.81 -48.22
CA ASN A 874 -24.37 8.27 -48.07
C ASN A 874 -24.93 8.75 -46.72
N ARG A 875 -25.81 7.96 -46.07
CA ARG A 875 -26.52 8.39 -44.85
C ARG A 875 -26.08 7.68 -43.59
N MET A 876 -25.56 6.45 -43.66
CA MET A 876 -25.18 5.64 -42.49
C MET A 876 -24.27 6.37 -41.49
N ASN A 877 -23.31 7.15 -41.99
CA ASN A 877 -22.37 7.86 -41.10
C ASN A 877 -23.00 9.02 -40.32
N ASN A 878 -24.11 9.57 -40.83
CA ASN A 878 -24.81 10.72 -40.23
C ASN A 878 -25.98 10.29 -39.33
N LEU A 879 -26.31 8.99 -39.28
CA LEU A 879 -27.33 8.47 -38.37
C LEU A 879 -26.74 8.31 -36.96
N TYR A 880 -27.50 8.78 -35.98
CA TYR A 880 -27.23 8.48 -34.58
C TYR A 880 -27.32 6.98 -34.33
N LEU A 881 -26.27 6.41 -33.72
CA LEU A 881 -26.25 5.06 -33.19
C LEU A 881 -25.60 5.11 -31.80
N ASN A 882 -26.15 4.37 -30.85
CA ASN A 882 -25.52 4.18 -29.55
C ASN A 882 -24.16 3.43 -29.72
N PRO A 883 -23.26 3.45 -28.71
CA PRO A 883 -21.93 2.84 -28.83
C PRO A 883 -21.94 1.37 -29.29
N ARG A 884 -22.95 0.59 -28.90
CA ARG A 884 -23.11 -0.80 -29.28
C ARG A 884 -23.52 -0.96 -30.75
N ASP A 885 -24.58 -0.28 -31.17
CA ASP A 885 -25.12 -0.37 -32.54
C ASP A 885 -24.12 0.19 -33.58
N LYS A 886 -23.18 1.05 -33.17
CA LYS A 886 -22.08 1.47 -34.06
C LYS A 886 -21.28 0.31 -34.65
N ARG A 887 -21.19 -0.83 -33.95
CA ARG A 887 -20.52 -2.05 -34.45
C ARG A 887 -21.14 -2.54 -35.77
N GLN A 888 -22.45 -2.40 -35.93
CA GLN A 888 -23.19 -2.81 -37.14
C GLN A 888 -22.77 -2.04 -38.40
N LYS A 889 -22.16 -0.85 -38.26
CA LYS A 889 -21.59 -0.14 -39.42
C LYS A 889 -20.52 -0.97 -40.13
N LEU A 890 -19.80 -1.84 -39.43
CA LEU A 890 -18.83 -2.76 -40.05
C LEU A 890 -19.52 -3.70 -41.04
N TYR A 891 -20.63 -4.31 -40.63
CA TYR A 891 -21.42 -5.20 -41.49
C TYR A 891 -21.97 -4.46 -42.72
N PHE A 892 -22.64 -3.32 -42.52
CA PHE A 892 -23.19 -2.56 -43.65
C PHE A 892 -22.11 -2.07 -44.61
N SER A 893 -20.95 -1.64 -44.09
CA SER A 893 -19.80 -1.25 -44.92
C SER A 893 -19.24 -2.44 -45.71
N ALA A 894 -19.14 -3.63 -45.08
CA ALA A 894 -18.72 -4.85 -45.75
C ALA A 894 -19.66 -5.22 -46.91
N LYS A 895 -20.98 -5.17 -46.69
CA LYS A 895 -21.98 -5.40 -47.73
C LYS A 895 -21.89 -4.41 -48.90
N ILE A 896 -21.69 -3.12 -48.61
CA ILE A 896 -21.52 -2.12 -49.67
C ILE A 896 -20.25 -2.38 -50.48
N ALA A 897 -19.15 -2.73 -49.80
CA ALA A 897 -17.87 -3.05 -50.45
C ALA A 897 -17.98 -4.30 -51.33
N ASP A 898 -18.65 -5.37 -50.85
CA ASP A 898 -18.94 -6.60 -51.60
C ASP A 898 -19.73 -6.30 -52.88
N VAL A 899 -20.85 -5.57 -52.76
CA VAL A 899 -21.69 -5.19 -53.92
C VAL A 899 -20.96 -4.30 -54.93
N ARG A 900 -20.01 -3.47 -54.48
CA ARG A 900 -19.21 -2.58 -55.35
C ARG A 900 -17.92 -3.23 -55.88
N GLY A 901 -17.71 -4.52 -55.65
CA GLY A 901 -16.55 -5.27 -56.13
C GLY A 901 -15.24 -4.90 -55.43
N ARG A 902 -15.28 -4.27 -54.25
CA ARG A 902 -14.08 -3.90 -53.47
C ARG A 902 -13.70 -5.02 -52.52
N GLN A 903 -13.21 -6.12 -53.09
CA GLN A 903 -12.98 -7.38 -52.39
C GLN A 903 -12.13 -7.25 -51.11
N GLN A 904 -10.97 -6.56 -51.17
CA GLN A 904 -10.09 -6.40 -50.00
C GLN A 904 -10.75 -5.60 -48.86
N GLU A 905 -11.50 -4.54 -49.20
CA GLU A 905 -12.23 -3.75 -48.21
C GLU A 905 -13.35 -4.58 -47.57
N ALA A 906 -14.09 -5.34 -48.38
CA ALA A 906 -15.15 -6.23 -47.91
C ALA A 906 -14.60 -7.32 -46.97
N GLU A 907 -13.48 -7.95 -47.34
CA GLU A 907 -12.83 -8.99 -46.53
C GLU A 907 -12.45 -8.47 -45.14
N GLN A 908 -11.73 -7.34 -45.07
CA GLN A 908 -11.31 -6.75 -43.80
C GLN A 908 -12.52 -6.39 -42.92
N LYS A 909 -13.56 -5.81 -43.52
CA LYS A 909 -14.77 -5.40 -42.79
C LYS A 909 -15.60 -6.59 -42.33
N TYR A 910 -15.70 -7.66 -43.12
CA TYR A 910 -16.38 -8.89 -42.71
C TYR A 910 -15.65 -9.59 -41.56
N LYS A 911 -14.32 -9.72 -41.62
CA LYS A 911 -13.52 -10.27 -40.51
C LYS A 911 -13.77 -9.47 -39.22
N GLN A 912 -13.72 -8.14 -39.27
CA GLN A 912 -14.02 -7.28 -38.12
C GLN A 912 -15.47 -7.41 -37.64
N ALA A 913 -16.43 -7.49 -38.56
CA ALA A 913 -17.84 -7.60 -38.24
C ALA A 913 -18.15 -8.92 -37.50
N VAL A 914 -17.69 -10.06 -38.00
CA VAL A 914 -17.93 -11.37 -37.38
C VAL A 914 -17.32 -11.46 -35.98
N THR A 915 -16.13 -10.88 -35.76
CA THR A 915 -15.52 -10.84 -34.41
C THR A 915 -16.38 -10.08 -33.39
N MET A 916 -17.06 -9.00 -33.81
CA MET A 916 -17.83 -8.13 -32.92
C MET A 916 -19.33 -8.44 -32.86
N LEU A 917 -19.87 -9.11 -33.89
CA LEU A 917 -21.30 -9.32 -34.13
C LEU A 917 -21.61 -10.81 -34.37
N LEU A 918 -20.87 -11.71 -33.72
CA LEU A 918 -21.05 -13.16 -33.89
C LEU A 918 -22.46 -13.65 -33.53
N TYR A 919 -23.20 -12.91 -32.70
CA TYR A 919 -24.57 -13.24 -32.35
C TYR A 919 -25.61 -12.76 -33.38
N ASP A 920 -25.23 -11.90 -34.34
CA ASP A 920 -26.13 -11.50 -35.41
C ASP A 920 -26.04 -12.51 -36.57
N GLU A 921 -27.04 -13.38 -36.64
CA GLU A 921 -27.12 -14.47 -37.62
C GLU A 921 -26.99 -13.98 -39.07
N GLU A 922 -27.50 -12.79 -39.38
CA GLU A 922 -27.42 -12.23 -40.72
C GLU A 922 -25.99 -11.82 -41.08
N VAL A 923 -25.24 -11.28 -40.11
CA VAL A 923 -23.85 -10.87 -40.30
C VAL A 923 -22.97 -12.10 -40.53
N VAL A 924 -23.14 -13.13 -39.72
CA VAL A 924 -22.36 -14.37 -39.81
C VAL A 924 -22.62 -15.09 -41.13
N GLU A 925 -23.88 -15.30 -41.51
CA GLU A 925 -24.23 -15.93 -42.79
C GLU A 925 -23.70 -15.10 -43.97
N ALA A 926 -23.87 -13.78 -43.93
CA ALA A 926 -23.39 -12.89 -44.99
C ALA A 926 -21.87 -12.92 -45.18
N ALA A 927 -21.11 -13.01 -44.09
CA ALA A 927 -19.66 -13.13 -44.13
C ALA A 927 -19.26 -14.49 -44.69
N ALA A 928 -19.85 -15.57 -44.17
CA ALA A 928 -19.60 -16.92 -44.66
C ALA A 928 -19.89 -17.04 -46.16
N ASP A 929 -21.02 -16.50 -46.63
CA ASP A 929 -21.38 -16.42 -48.04
C ASP A 929 -20.32 -15.69 -48.89
N PHE A 930 -19.78 -14.58 -48.39
CA PHE A 930 -18.72 -13.84 -49.06
C PHE A 930 -17.45 -14.68 -49.20
N PHE A 931 -16.99 -15.30 -48.10
CA PHE A 931 -15.78 -16.15 -48.11
C PHE A 931 -15.98 -17.41 -48.95
N ALA A 932 -17.15 -18.05 -48.90
CA ALA A 932 -17.47 -19.25 -49.68
C ALA A 932 -17.51 -19.00 -51.20
N ARG A 933 -17.83 -17.76 -51.62
CA ARG A 933 -17.79 -17.33 -53.02
C ARG A 933 -16.39 -16.90 -53.47
N THR A 934 -15.68 -16.19 -52.60
CA THR A 934 -14.42 -15.52 -52.94
C THR A 934 -13.22 -16.46 -52.80
N TYR A 935 -13.23 -17.32 -51.80
CA TYR A 935 -12.17 -18.25 -51.44
C TYR A 935 -12.74 -19.67 -51.24
N PRO A 936 -13.31 -20.28 -52.30
CA PRO A 936 -14.09 -21.52 -52.17
C PRO A 936 -13.27 -22.73 -51.68
N THR A 937 -11.95 -22.71 -51.85
CA THR A 937 -11.02 -23.75 -51.40
C THR A 937 -10.51 -23.55 -49.98
N GLU A 938 -10.80 -22.40 -49.36
CA GLU A 938 -10.41 -22.11 -47.98
C GLU A 938 -11.52 -22.48 -47.01
N LEU A 939 -11.15 -22.91 -45.80
CA LEU A 939 -12.09 -23.28 -44.75
C LEU A 939 -12.64 -22.08 -43.97
N GLU A 940 -12.36 -20.84 -44.39
CA GLU A 940 -12.75 -19.64 -43.65
C GLU A 940 -14.28 -19.52 -43.50
N ALA A 941 -15.04 -19.80 -44.57
CA ALA A 941 -16.50 -19.80 -44.51
C ALA A 941 -17.05 -20.89 -43.56
N TYR A 942 -16.44 -22.08 -43.59
CA TYR A 942 -16.75 -23.17 -42.68
C TYR A 942 -16.47 -22.78 -41.23
N ASN A 943 -15.31 -22.18 -40.94
CA ASN A 943 -14.91 -21.75 -39.59
C ASN A 943 -15.84 -20.66 -39.06
N ILE A 944 -16.20 -19.67 -39.89
CA ILE A 944 -17.17 -18.62 -39.52
C ILE A 944 -18.52 -19.23 -39.14
N LEU A 945 -19.00 -20.22 -39.91
CA LEU A 945 -20.26 -20.90 -39.62
C LEU A 945 -20.17 -21.83 -38.41
N LEU A 946 -19.03 -22.49 -38.21
CA LEU A 946 -18.76 -23.32 -37.03
C LEU A 946 -18.80 -22.47 -35.76
N ASP A 947 -18.11 -21.32 -35.75
CA ASP A 947 -18.19 -20.35 -34.65
C ASP A 947 -19.63 -19.84 -34.49
N GLY A 948 -20.30 -19.54 -35.62
CA GLY A 948 -21.70 -19.14 -35.67
C GLY A 948 -22.63 -20.11 -34.93
N VAL A 949 -22.56 -21.41 -35.23
CA VAL A 949 -23.42 -22.42 -34.59
C VAL A 949 -22.97 -22.78 -33.18
N THR A 950 -21.67 -22.66 -32.87
CA THR A 950 -21.14 -22.85 -31.51
C THR A 950 -21.69 -21.78 -30.55
N TYR A 951 -21.64 -20.52 -30.95
CA TYR A 951 -22.07 -19.39 -30.12
C TYR A 951 -23.56 -19.06 -30.25
N ASN A 952 -24.23 -19.54 -31.30
CA ASN A 952 -25.68 -19.48 -31.50
C ASN A 952 -26.27 -20.89 -31.70
N PRO A 953 -26.25 -21.74 -30.66
CA PRO A 953 -26.66 -23.15 -30.77
C PRO A 953 -28.16 -23.35 -31.06
N ASN A 954 -28.94 -22.27 -31.05
CA ASN A 954 -30.36 -22.27 -31.34
C ASN A 954 -30.71 -21.64 -32.70
N SER A 955 -29.71 -21.24 -33.50
CA SER A 955 -29.95 -20.58 -34.79
C SER A 955 -30.20 -21.57 -35.92
N ALA A 956 -31.48 -21.83 -36.23
CA ALA A 956 -31.82 -22.67 -37.37
C ALA A 956 -31.26 -22.11 -38.70
N ARG A 957 -31.16 -20.78 -38.82
CA ARG A 957 -30.58 -20.10 -39.98
C ARG A 957 -29.11 -20.46 -40.18
N LEU A 958 -28.30 -20.34 -39.13
CA LEU A 958 -26.88 -20.66 -39.21
C LEU A 958 -26.62 -22.15 -39.36
N TYR A 959 -27.42 -23.02 -38.73
CA TYR A 959 -27.29 -24.47 -38.94
C TYR A 959 -27.63 -24.90 -40.37
N LYS A 960 -28.59 -24.26 -41.05
CA LYS A 960 -28.86 -24.51 -42.48
C LYS A 960 -27.63 -24.16 -43.33
N ALA A 961 -27.05 -22.98 -43.12
CA ALA A 961 -25.84 -22.56 -43.83
C ALA A 961 -24.63 -23.47 -43.51
N TYR A 962 -24.42 -23.81 -42.23
CA TYR A 962 -23.34 -24.70 -41.78
C TYR A 962 -23.46 -26.10 -42.36
N ALA A 963 -24.66 -26.68 -42.42
CA ALA A 963 -24.88 -27.99 -43.02
C ALA A 963 -24.49 -28.00 -44.50
N LEU A 964 -24.92 -26.97 -45.25
CA LEU A 964 -24.63 -26.84 -46.67
C LEU A 964 -23.15 -26.56 -46.97
N GLU A 965 -22.50 -25.70 -46.19
CA GLU A 965 -21.07 -25.42 -46.37
C GLU A 965 -20.21 -26.61 -45.95
N SER A 966 -20.56 -27.30 -44.86
CA SER A 966 -19.88 -28.55 -44.46
C SER A 966 -19.95 -29.60 -45.57
N LEU A 967 -21.13 -29.76 -46.17
CA LEU A 967 -21.30 -30.65 -47.32
C LEU A 967 -20.39 -30.22 -48.47
N LYS A 968 -20.42 -28.95 -48.88
CA LYS A 968 -19.59 -28.39 -49.96
C LYS A 968 -18.08 -28.60 -49.74
N GLN A 969 -17.60 -28.56 -48.49
CA GLN A 969 -16.20 -28.81 -48.12
C GLN A 969 -15.84 -30.30 -47.98
N GLY A 970 -16.77 -31.23 -48.25
CA GLY A 970 -16.57 -32.68 -48.14
C GLY A 970 -16.66 -33.21 -46.71
N LEU A 971 -17.18 -32.41 -45.77
CA LEU A 971 -17.28 -32.71 -44.35
C LEU A 971 -18.64 -33.34 -43.99
N SER A 972 -19.00 -34.44 -44.67
CA SER A 972 -20.35 -35.03 -44.63
C SER A 972 -20.81 -35.46 -43.23
N SER A 973 -19.89 -35.90 -42.35
CA SER A 973 -20.23 -36.25 -40.96
C SER A 973 -20.76 -35.04 -40.17
N TYR A 974 -20.10 -33.89 -40.31
CA TYR A 974 -20.51 -32.64 -39.67
C TYR A 974 -21.82 -32.10 -40.25
N ALA A 975 -21.98 -32.23 -41.57
CA ALA A 975 -23.21 -31.85 -42.27
C ALA A 975 -24.43 -32.67 -41.78
N ASN A 976 -24.27 -33.98 -41.61
CA ASN A 976 -25.32 -34.86 -41.07
C ASN A 976 -25.64 -34.56 -39.60
N GLN A 977 -24.63 -34.22 -38.78
CA GLN A 977 -24.86 -33.81 -37.39
C GLN A 977 -25.67 -32.50 -37.30
N ALA A 978 -25.42 -31.58 -38.23
CA ALA A 978 -26.19 -30.34 -38.33
C ALA A 978 -27.66 -30.61 -38.67
N LEU A 979 -27.96 -31.58 -39.55
CA LEU A 979 -29.35 -32.00 -39.85
C LEU A 979 -30.08 -32.53 -38.62
N ILE A 980 -29.43 -33.37 -37.80
CA ILE A 980 -30.01 -33.87 -36.54
C ILE A 980 -30.39 -32.70 -35.61
N THR A 981 -29.54 -31.67 -35.57
CA THR A 981 -29.82 -30.47 -34.77
C THR A 981 -30.99 -29.66 -35.36
N LEU A 982 -31.01 -29.46 -36.68
CA LEU A 982 -32.09 -28.77 -37.39
C LEU A 982 -33.45 -29.43 -37.21
N GLN A 983 -33.51 -30.76 -37.09
CA GLN A 983 -34.76 -31.48 -36.80
C GLN A 983 -35.43 -31.00 -35.51
N ARG A 984 -34.64 -30.56 -34.52
CA ARG A 984 -35.15 -30.04 -33.24
C ARG A 984 -35.46 -28.54 -33.29
N LEU A 985 -34.82 -27.80 -34.20
CA LEU A 985 -34.95 -26.33 -34.29
C LEU A 985 -36.02 -25.87 -35.27
N LEU A 986 -36.39 -26.70 -36.25
CA LEU A 986 -37.35 -26.35 -37.30
C LEU A 986 -38.71 -27.02 -37.10
N PRO A 987 -39.82 -26.36 -37.51
CA PRO A 987 -41.09 -27.03 -37.70
C PRO A 987 -40.97 -28.21 -38.67
N ALA A 988 -41.74 -29.27 -38.46
CA ALA A 988 -41.65 -30.51 -39.24
C ALA A 988 -41.75 -30.26 -40.77
N ALA A 989 -42.65 -29.38 -41.20
CA ALA A 989 -42.80 -29.03 -42.61
C ALA A 989 -41.55 -28.34 -43.19
N GLU A 990 -40.98 -27.38 -42.46
CA GLU A 990 -39.75 -26.68 -42.90
C GLU A 990 -38.53 -27.60 -42.90
N TYR A 991 -38.43 -28.49 -41.92
CA TYR A 991 -37.37 -29.49 -41.86
C TYR A 991 -37.41 -30.44 -43.06
N SER A 992 -38.60 -30.94 -43.41
CA SER A 992 -38.77 -31.80 -44.60
C SER A 992 -38.33 -31.10 -45.88
N ILE A 993 -38.72 -29.83 -46.08
CA ILE A 993 -38.32 -29.04 -47.25
C ILE A 993 -36.80 -28.87 -47.31
N PHE A 994 -36.18 -28.49 -46.20
CA PHE A 994 -34.73 -28.30 -46.16
C PHE A 994 -33.95 -29.61 -46.35
N ARG A 995 -34.44 -30.70 -45.78
CA ARG A 995 -33.82 -32.03 -45.91
C ARG A 995 -33.80 -32.50 -47.37
N GLU A 996 -34.89 -32.29 -48.12
CA GLU A 996 -34.93 -32.61 -49.56
C GLU A 996 -33.88 -31.78 -50.34
N GLU A 997 -33.75 -30.48 -50.02
CA GLU A 997 -32.71 -29.63 -50.62
C GLU A 997 -31.30 -30.15 -50.32
N PHE A 998 -31.06 -30.55 -49.06
CA PHE A 998 -29.78 -31.07 -48.61
C PHE A 998 -29.43 -32.40 -49.33
N GLU A 999 -30.34 -33.36 -49.34
CA GLU A 999 -30.14 -34.68 -49.98
C GLU A 999 -29.87 -34.52 -51.49
N LYS A 1000 -30.55 -33.58 -52.15
CA LYS A 1000 -30.30 -33.25 -53.57
C LYS A 1000 -28.89 -32.69 -53.79
N LYS A 1001 -28.41 -31.82 -52.91
CA LYS A 1001 -27.03 -31.28 -52.99
C LYS A 1001 -25.99 -32.34 -52.70
N GLN A 1002 -26.27 -33.26 -51.78
CA GLN A 1002 -25.38 -34.36 -51.44
C GLN A 1002 -25.21 -35.32 -52.63
N ALA A 1003 -26.32 -35.74 -53.25
CA ALA A 1003 -26.29 -36.58 -54.43
C ALA A 1003 -25.54 -35.94 -55.61
N ALA A 1004 -25.66 -34.62 -55.79
CA ALA A 1004 -24.92 -33.89 -56.82
C ALA A 1004 -23.40 -33.87 -56.56
N GLN A 1005 -22.99 -33.82 -55.30
CA GLN A 1005 -21.59 -33.86 -54.91
C GLN A 1005 -20.99 -35.26 -55.01
N ASP A 1006 -21.73 -36.29 -54.60
CA ASP A 1006 -21.31 -37.69 -54.71
C ASP A 1006 -21.10 -38.06 -56.19
N ALA A 1007 -22.01 -37.65 -57.09
CA ALA A 1007 -21.86 -37.83 -58.54
C ALA A 1007 -20.66 -37.05 -59.14
N ALA A 1008 -20.33 -35.89 -58.57
CA ALA A 1008 -19.14 -35.12 -58.97
C ALA A 1008 -17.83 -35.77 -58.48
N ALA A 1009 -17.86 -36.45 -57.33
CA ALA A 1009 -16.72 -37.22 -56.81
C ALA A 1009 -16.52 -38.55 -57.58
N GLU A 1010 -17.60 -39.21 -58.01
CA GLU A 1010 -17.54 -40.44 -58.83
C GLU A 1010 -17.07 -40.19 -60.28
N SER A 1011 -17.08 -38.94 -60.76
CA SER A 1011 -16.67 -38.57 -62.12
C SER A 1011 -15.21 -38.09 -62.23
N TRP A 1012 -14.41 -38.17 -61.16
CA TRP A 1012 -12.96 -37.96 -61.20
C TRP A 1012 -12.22 -39.21 -61.72
N PRO A 1013 -11.47 -39.14 -62.85
CA PRO A 1013 -10.63 -40.25 -63.27
C PRO A 1013 -9.42 -40.37 -62.32
N THR A 1014 -9.16 -41.59 -61.85
CA THR A 1014 -8.00 -42.00 -61.05
C THR A 1014 -6.66 -41.57 -61.63
#